data_AF-A0A1V5PJQ2-F1
#
_entry.id   AF-A0A1V5PJQ2-F1
#
_cell.length_a   1.000
_cell.length_b   1.000
_cell.length_c   1.000
_cell.angle_alpha   90.00
_cell.angle_beta   90.00
_cell.angle_gamma   90.00
#
_symmetry.space_group_name_H-M   'P 1'
#
loop_
_entity.id
_entity.type
_entity.pdbx_description
1 polymer ?
#
loop_
_entity_poly.entity_id
_entity_poly.type
_entity_poly.pdbx_seq_one_letter_code
_entity_poly.pdbx_strand_id
1 'polypeptide(L)'
;MSKKKKKKKIKPTKLDITLNKDMLKDELIAIINTINTSYPSQRQIELATKKLFQKLGNQVKSELLDLLQEVKGEEREKILLILMEIKAPELEEQFKNFLNSVEKDSSIKIAVFCILLAQENLMNIDEYPVLLEDGNTLQDKTRDWIRCLEEDKASYGVIEQTFQDLSLTNKILILYFVLQSRGEISIPFLNILSRSNIPKIRWEFALKAVHIQSPQVVPILLRLREDKDSEVRNIAKKTIGILKNKGMDFSSDVRELPIYCCYVGKDIRESGLGTVLIARKFKEHYINYAFFLIDTWGMGLKDVFGENKCHRLKFDRDILPRIKANAYSPIIEEDISIAKKLIIGGVEYARKNGFKVPKEFFKWKDLVGKLTEKEKDYKNLFGKNGEVVVMTSPKDLMRRIVWENNREDYYDERKPGKLEYTFEEVIEKLKSRDIKFVTALEEEVPSEIWEKLDVNIDEDNGSVEYLIREEEEKIEIEEEEEEKIEIEEEEEEKIENEEEEEEKIETEEEEEEKIETEEEEEEKIENEQEERLEIIEKENKEEEKKSIKNNEKSPYNIDRKLRYNEFRSEKKKKEEDFDLEMEHMYDDLEELIYVEEYDRAYLQLEKMLRKVYNTSWEEDILKDLLAFCLDNYDYYDKYILFSKKLETYYKNKKEIELLLITRIDRADYLLTIEKTDEALDIYNNIIKEYPDFHTGLLRLANFYLNADMLAEGVKIYKKIISMKEDIDIEILAEALIAMIDLIDEYNLEGENKGNYIKIAKEMDISITDEPEVILVDGKKK
;
A
#
# COMPACT_ATOMS: atom_id res chain seq x y z
N MET A 1 -17.80 6.14 40.87
CA MET A 1 -19.14 6.53 40.38
C MET A 1 -19.28 6.12 38.92
N SER A 2 -19.82 4.92 38.64
CA SER A 2 -19.99 4.44 37.25
C SER A 2 -21.34 4.91 36.68
N LYS A 3 -21.33 5.73 35.62
CA LYS A 3 -22.53 5.99 34.81
C LYS A 3 -22.61 4.98 33.67
N LYS A 4 -23.30 3.86 33.92
CA LYS A 4 -23.80 2.94 32.89
C LYS A 4 -24.77 3.70 31.97
N LYS A 5 -24.38 3.99 30.72
CA LYS A 5 -25.33 4.42 29.68
C LYS A 5 -26.20 3.22 29.28
N LYS A 6 -27.50 3.34 29.55
CA LYS A 6 -28.55 2.34 29.28
C LYS A 6 -28.67 2.07 27.77
N LYS A 7 -28.57 0.80 27.36
CA LYS A 7 -29.12 0.31 26.08
C LYS A 7 -30.62 0.64 26.04
N LYS A 8 -31.06 1.47 25.10
CA LYS A 8 -32.49 1.66 24.79
C LYS A 8 -33.04 0.32 24.29
N LYS A 9 -33.80 -0.40 25.12
CA LYS A 9 -34.71 -1.45 24.65
C LYS A 9 -35.78 -0.78 23.79
N ILE A 10 -35.70 -0.96 22.48
CA ILE A 10 -36.79 -0.66 21.56
C ILE A 10 -37.93 -1.61 21.94
N LYS A 11 -39.06 -1.08 22.42
CA LYS A 11 -40.27 -1.87 22.62
C LYS A 11 -40.77 -2.31 21.24
N PRO A 12 -41.19 -3.57 21.05
CA PRO A 12 -41.92 -3.94 19.85
C PRO A 12 -43.25 -3.21 19.89
N THR A 13 -43.44 -2.23 19.02
CA THR A 13 -44.76 -1.69 18.70
C THR A 13 -45.54 -2.84 18.09
N LYS A 14 -46.46 -3.44 18.87
CA LYS A 14 -47.56 -4.20 18.28
C LYS A 14 -48.39 -3.19 17.48
N LEU A 15 -48.15 -3.13 16.18
CA LEU A 15 -49.04 -2.44 15.27
C LEU A 15 -50.30 -3.29 15.18
N ASP A 16 -51.43 -2.69 15.56
CA ASP A 16 -52.75 -3.26 15.38
C ASP A 16 -53.03 -3.27 13.87
N ILE A 17 -53.13 -4.46 13.27
CA ILE A 17 -53.32 -4.62 11.83
C ILE A 17 -54.66 -5.30 11.58
N THR A 18 -55.70 -4.50 11.43
CA THR A 18 -56.73 -4.73 10.42
C THR A 18 -56.33 -3.99 9.15
N LEU A 19 -55.19 -4.36 8.53
CA LEU A 19 -54.90 -3.96 7.16
C LEU A 19 -55.84 -4.75 6.25
N ASN A 20 -56.49 -4.05 5.33
CA ASN A 20 -57.15 -4.69 4.20
C ASN A 20 -56.09 -5.48 3.40
N LYS A 21 -56.42 -6.69 2.93
CA LYS A 21 -55.49 -7.59 2.21
C LYS A 21 -54.89 -6.90 0.98
N ASP A 22 -55.67 -6.05 0.31
CA ASP A 22 -55.22 -5.26 -0.84
C ASP A 22 -54.17 -4.20 -0.45
N MET A 23 -54.36 -3.49 0.67
CA MET A 23 -53.39 -2.51 1.16
C MET A 23 -52.08 -3.17 1.60
N LEU A 24 -52.16 -4.37 2.18
CA LEU A 24 -50.97 -5.14 2.54
C LEU A 24 -50.18 -5.52 1.28
N LYS A 25 -50.88 -5.99 0.23
CA LYS A 25 -50.29 -6.37 -1.05
C LYS A 25 -49.54 -5.22 -1.72
N ASP A 26 -50.15 -4.05 -1.82
CA ASP A 26 -49.51 -2.86 -2.43
C ASP A 26 -48.23 -2.47 -1.68
N GLU A 27 -48.25 -2.55 -0.35
CA GLU A 27 -47.06 -2.26 0.46
C GLU A 27 -45.95 -3.31 0.30
N LEU A 28 -46.30 -4.60 0.12
CA LEU A 28 -45.30 -5.65 -0.17
C LEU A 28 -44.66 -5.41 -1.54
N ILE A 29 -45.48 -5.14 -2.56
CA ILE A 29 -45.01 -4.80 -3.91
C ILE A 29 -44.09 -3.58 -3.86
N ALA A 30 -44.42 -2.55 -3.08
CA ALA A 30 -43.57 -1.37 -2.92
C ALA A 30 -42.19 -1.71 -2.32
N ILE A 31 -42.12 -2.61 -1.34
CA ILE A 31 -40.84 -3.05 -0.76
C ILE A 31 -40.04 -3.87 -1.77
N ILE A 32 -40.69 -4.82 -2.44
CA ILE A 32 -40.05 -5.70 -3.43
C ILE A 32 -39.52 -4.86 -4.61
N ASN A 33 -40.24 -3.82 -5.03
CA ASN A 33 -39.84 -2.93 -6.11
C ASN A 33 -38.60 -2.07 -5.83
N THR A 34 -38.06 -2.09 -4.61
CA THR A 34 -36.73 -1.52 -4.31
C THR A 34 -35.57 -2.32 -4.90
N ILE A 35 -35.81 -3.56 -5.36
CA ILE A 35 -34.83 -4.39 -6.07
C ILE A 35 -34.85 -4.04 -7.56
N ASN A 36 -33.67 -3.74 -8.11
CA ASN A 36 -33.50 -3.47 -9.55
C ASN A 36 -33.69 -4.77 -10.34
N THR A 37 -34.52 -4.76 -11.40
CA THR A 37 -34.84 -5.94 -12.21
C THR A 37 -33.71 -6.33 -13.15
N SER A 38 -33.01 -5.35 -13.70
CA SER A 38 -31.95 -5.57 -14.67
C SER A 38 -30.64 -5.99 -14.01
N TYR A 39 -30.33 -5.42 -12.84
CA TYR A 39 -29.06 -5.63 -12.14
C TYR A 39 -29.24 -5.77 -10.62
N PRO A 40 -29.97 -6.79 -10.12
CA PRO A 40 -30.14 -6.97 -8.69
C PRO A 40 -28.80 -7.25 -8.00
N SER A 41 -28.57 -6.58 -6.86
CA SER A 41 -27.45 -6.85 -5.96
C SER A 41 -27.92 -7.55 -4.68
N GLN A 42 -27.00 -8.26 -4.02
CA GLN A 42 -27.30 -8.94 -2.75
C GLN A 42 -27.78 -7.96 -1.68
N ARG A 43 -27.15 -6.78 -1.58
CA ARG A 43 -27.51 -5.73 -0.61
C ARG A 43 -28.96 -5.26 -0.77
N GLN A 44 -29.45 -5.12 -2.00
CA GLN A 44 -30.86 -4.76 -2.26
C GLN A 44 -31.82 -5.83 -1.73
N ILE A 45 -31.50 -7.10 -1.97
CA ILE A 45 -32.31 -8.24 -1.53
C ILE A 45 -32.35 -8.29 0.01
N GLU A 46 -31.20 -8.12 0.67
CA GLU A 46 -31.11 -8.11 2.13
C GLU A 46 -31.89 -6.95 2.77
N LEU A 47 -31.81 -5.74 2.21
CA LEU A 47 -32.56 -4.59 2.69
C LEU A 47 -34.08 -4.80 2.53
N ALA A 48 -34.52 -5.30 1.37
CA ALA A 48 -35.93 -5.62 1.14
C ALA A 48 -36.42 -6.70 2.12
N THR A 49 -35.63 -7.76 2.29
CA THR A 49 -35.92 -8.85 3.24
C THR A 49 -36.05 -8.32 4.66
N LYS A 50 -35.12 -7.48 5.12
CA LYS A 50 -35.17 -6.85 6.45
C LYS A 50 -36.41 -5.99 6.65
N LYS A 51 -36.79 -5.19 5.66
CA LYS A 51 -38.04 -4.38 5.70
C LYS A 51 -39.28 -5.26 5.79
N LEU A 52 -39.33 -6.35 5.03
CA LEU A 52 -40.42 -7.32 5.09
C LEU A 52 -40.53 -7.96 6.48
N PHE A 53 -39.40 -8.42 7.05
CA PHE A 53 -39.39 -8.99 8.41
C PHE A 53 -39.77 -7.99 9.50
N GLN A 54 -39.37 -6.72 9.37
CA GLN A 54 -39.81 -5.67 10.30
C GLN A 54 -41.33 -5.48 10.29
N LYS A 55 -41.98 -5.74 9.14
CA LYS A 55 -43.40 -5.47 8.92
C LYS A 55 -44.29 -6.67 9.21
N LEU A 56 -43.92 -7.86 8.72
CA LEU A 56 -44.72 -9.09 8.82
C LEU A 56 -44.20 -10.08 9.89
N GLY A 57 -43.01 -9.85 10.44
CA GLY A 57 -42.38 -10.78 11.38
C GLY A 57 -42.23 -12.18 10.77
N ASN A 58 -42.75 -13.21 11.45
CA ASN A 58 -42.64 -14.59 10.98
C ASN A 58 -43.59 -14.92 9.81
N GLN A 59 -44.56 -14.05 9.50
CA GLN A 59 -45.53 -14.26 8.42
C GLN A 59 -44.98 -13.91 7.03
N VAL A 60 -43.78 -13.32 6.93
CA VAL A 60 -43.14 -12.95 5.64
C VAL A 60 -43.21 -14.09 4.62
N LYS A 61 -42.86 -15.31 5.07
CA LYS A 61 -42.72 -16.47 4.18
C LYS A 61 -44.06 -16.88 3.55
N SER A 62 -45.14 -16.96 4.34
CA SER A 62 -46.46 -17.33 3.85
C SER A 62 -47.05 -16.25 2.95
N GLU A 63 -46.89 -14.97 3.32
CA GLU A 63 -47.42 -13.85 2.52
C GLU A 63 -46.69 -13.70 1.17
N LEU A 64 -45.36 -13.88 1.14
CA LEU A 64 -44.61 -13.87 -0.11
C LEU A 64 -44.97 -15.06 -1.01
N LEU A 65 -45.27 -16.23 -0.43
CA LEU A 65 -45.70 -17.40 -1.20
C LEU A 65 -47.08 -17.19 -1.83
N ASP A 66 -48.02 -16.63 -1.07
CA ASP A 66 -49.35 -16.26 -1.60
C ASP A 66 -49.20 -15.21 -2.71
N LEU A 67 -48.37 -14.18 -2.49
CA LEU A 67 -48.13 -13.13 -3.48
C LEU A 67 -47.46 -13.67 -4.76
N LEU A 68 -46.55 -14.65 -4.63
CA LEU A 68 -45.87 -15.29 -5.75
C LEU A 68 -46.85 -15.94 -6.74
N GLN A 69 -47.97 -16.48 -6.24
CA GLN A 69 -49.02 -17.09 -7.08
C GLN A 69 -49.83 -16.05 -7.86
N GLU A 70 -49.86 -14.80 -7.40
CA GLU A 70 -50.68 -13.73 -7.97
C GLU A 70 -49.91 -12.85 -8.98
N VAL A 71 -48.59 -12.67 -8.78
CA VAL A 71 -47.75 -11.78 -9.61
C VAL A 71 -47.07 -12.50 -10.77
N LYS A 72 -46.65 -11.74 -11.80
CA LYS A 72 -45.98 -12.23 -13.02
C LYS A 72 -44.77 -11.37 -13.39
N GLY A 73 -43.91 -11.89 -14.27
CA GLY A 73 -42.78 -11.15 -14.82
C GLY A 73 -41.76 -10.72 -13.77
N GLU A 74 -41.34 -9.46 -13.83
CA GLU A 74 -40.27 -8.89 -12.99
C GLU A 74 -40.58 -8.94 -11.49
N GLU A 75 -41.81 -8.67 -11.08
CA GLU A 75 -42.21 -8.71 -9.66
C GLU A 75 -42.04 -10.11 -9.08
N ARG A 76 -42.36 -11.13 -9.89
CA ARG A 76 -42.15 -12.53 -9.52
C ARG A 76 -40.68 -12.83 -9.32
N GLU A 77 -39.79 -12.40 -10.23
CA GLU A 77 -38.35 -12.62 -10.08
C GLU A 77 -37.81 -12.03 -8.77
N LYS A 78 -38.23 -10.81 -8.42
CA LYS A 78 -37.81 -10.16 -7.17
C LYS A 78 -38.28 -10.92 -5.92
N ILE A 79 -39.50 -11.45 -5.92
CA ILE A 79 -40.00 -12.28 -4.81
C ILE A 79 -39.14 -13.55 -4.68
N LEU A 80 -38.76 -14.16 -5.79
CA LEU A 80 -37.92 -15.37 -5.77
C LEU A 80 -36.55 -15.11 -5.17
N LEU A 81 -35.91 -14.00 -5.54
CA LEU A 81 -34.62 -13.60 -4.96
C LEU A 81 -34.70 -13.48 -3.43
N ILE A 82 -35.80 -12.91 -2.92
CA ILE A 82 -36.05 -12.80 -1.48
C ILE A 82 -36.29 -14.18 -0.86
N LEU A 83 -37.16 -15.01 -1.45
CA LEU A 83 -37.47 -16.34 -0.91
C LEU A 83 -36.28 -17.30 -0.92
N MET A 84 -35.36 -17.16 -1.88
CA MET A 84 -34.11 -17.91 -1.91
C MET A 84 -33.17 -17.55 -0.75
N GLU A 85 -33.16 -16.28 -0.34
CA GLU A 85 -32.37 -15.80 0.82
C GLU A 85 -32.95 -16.28 2.16
N ILE A 86 -34.28 -16.31 2.25
CA ILE A 86 -34.96 -16.67 3.50
C ILE A 86 -34.98 -18.20 3.68
N LYS A 87 -34.19 -18.72 4.62
CA LYS A 87 -34.27 -20.14 5.01
C LYS A 87 -35.65 -20.46 5.60
N ALA A 88 -36.41 -21.33 4.93
CA ALA A 88 -37.77 -21.72 5.31
C ALA A 88 -37.95 -23.25 5.38
N PRO A 89 -37.23 -23.95 6.27
CA PRO A 89 -37.35 -25.41 6.40
C PRO A 89 -38.78 -25.88 6.69
N GLU A 90 -39.59 -25.06 7.38
CA GLU A 90 -40.99 -25.38 7.66
C GLU A 90 -41.90 -25.40 6.42
N LEU A 91 -41.48 -24.78 5.31
CA LEU A 91 -42.23 -24.75 4.04
C LEU A 91 -41.73 -25.78 3.02
N GLU A 92 -40.66 -26.51 3.32
CA GLU A 92 -40.03 -27.45 2.41
C GLU A 92 -41.03 -28.50 1.88
N GLU A 93 -41.80 -29.10 2.78
CA GLU A 93 -42.81 -30.11 2.42
C GLU A 93 -43.94 -29.51 1.58
N GLN A 94 -44.31 -28.25 1.84
CA GLN A 94 -45.31 -27.54 1.04
C GLN A 94 -44.78 -27.27 -0.38
N PHE A 95 -43.53 -26.86 -0.51
CA PHE A 95 -42.84 -26.67 -1.79
C PHE A 95 -42.71 -27.96 -2.59
N LYS A 96 -42.34 -29.08 -1.95
CA LYS A 96 -42.29 -30.40 -2.61
C LYS A 96 -43.66 -30.85 -3.09
N ASN A 97 -44.70 -30.68 -2.26
CA ASN A 97 -46.07 -30.99 -2.65
C ASN A 97 -46.57 -30.12 -3.81
N PHE A 98 -46.15 -28.85 -3.85
CA PHE A 98 -46.45 -27.93 -4.96
C PHE A 98 -45.77 -28.36 -6.27
N LEU A 99 -44.50 -28.77 -6.23
CA LEU A 99 -43.82 -29.29 -7.43
C LEU A 99 -44.52 -30.51 -8.03
N ASN A 100 -45.07 -31.37 -7.16
CA ASN A 100 -45.83 -32.57 -7.54
C ASN A 100 -47.30 -32.28 -7.92
N SER A 101 -47.79 -31.05 -7.74
CA SER A 101 -49.15 -30.68 -8.07
C SER A 101 -49.35 -30.64 -9.59
N VAL A 102 -50.60 -30.81 -10.06
CA VAL A 102 -50.97 -30.70 -11.49
C VAL A 102 -51.02 -29.23 -11.96
N GLU A 103 -50.35 -28.31 -11.27
CA GLU A 103 -50.31 -26.90 -11.68
C GLU A 103 -49.70 -26.72 -13.06
N LYS A 104 -50.34 -25.81 -13.81
CA LYS A 104 -50.05 -25.54 -15.22
C LYS A 104 -49.00 -24.46 -15.44
N ASP A 105 -48.73 -23.58 -14.46
CA ASP A 105 -47.75 -22.51 -14.64
C ASP A 105 -46.34 -23.03 -14.34
N SER A 106 -45.61 -23.41 -15.40
CA SER A 106 -44.23 -23.89 -15.34
C SER A 106 -43.31 -22.90 -14.63
N SER A 107 -43.56 -21.60 -14.74
CA SER A 107 -42.72 -20.57 -14.14
C SER A 107 -42.81 -20.53 -12.60
N ILE A 108 -43.95 -20.91 -12.00
CA ILE A 108 -44.09 -21.02 -10.54
C ILE A 108 -43.38 -22.29 -10.03
N LYS A 109 -43.40 -23.37 -10.82
CA LYS A 109 -42.63 -24.58 -10.49
C LYS A 109 -41.13 -24.34 -10.53
N ILE A 110 -40.64 -23.62 -11.55
CA ILE A 110 -39.24 -23.17 -11.65
C ILE A 110 -38.85 -22.37 -10.42
N ALA A 111 -39.69 -21.41 -10.05
CA ALA A 111 -39.57 -20.59 -8.86
C ALA A 111 -39.39 -21.39 -7.56
N VAL A 112 -40.33 -22.31 -7.28
CA VAL A 112 -40.29 -23.17 -6.10
C VAL A 112 -39.05 -24.07 -6.10
N PHE A 113 -38.67 -24.56 -7.26
CA PHE A 113 -37.48 -25.37 -7.44
C PHE A 113 -36.19 -24.59 -7.15
N CYS A 114 -36.08 -23.32 -7.59
CA CYS A 114 -34.95 -22.45 -7.25
C CYS A 114 -34.80 -22.26 -5.74
N ILE A 115 -35.92 -22.03 -5.04
CA ILE A 115 -35.94 -21.84 -3.59
C ILE A 115 -35.38 -23.10 -2.90
N LEU A 116 -35.88 -24.28 -3.27
CA LEU A 116 -35.44 -25.54 -2.70
C LEU A 116 -33.95 -25.84 -2.99
N LEU A 117 -33.47 -25.52 -4.20
CA LEU A 117 -32.07 -25.70 -4.56
C LEU A 117 -31.14 -24.75 -3.80
N ALA A 118 -31.48 -23.46 -3.73
CA ALA A 118 -30.70 -22.46 -3.01
C ALA A 118 -30.59 -22.80 -1.52
N GLN A 119 -31.66 -23.34 -0.94
CA GLN A 119 -31.73 -23.77 0.46
C GLN A 119 -31.04 -25.12 0.74
N GLU A 120 -30.45 -25.77 -0.27
CA GLU A 120 -29.80 -27.08 -0.15
C GLU A 120 -30.76 -28.21 0.28
N ASN A 121 -32.06 -28.05 0.02
CA ASN A 121 -33.12 -28.99 0.41
C ASN A 121 -33.41 -30.07 -0.66
N LEU A 122 -32.72 -30.04 -1.79
CA LEU A 122 -32.85 -31.00 -2.89
C LEU A 122 -31.55 -31.80 -3.05
N MET A 123 -31.67 -33.13 -2.90
CA MET A 123 -30.56 -34.08 -3.06
C MET A 123 -30.45 -34.64 -4.49
N ASN A 124 -31.51 -34.56 -5.30
CA ASN A 124 -31.53 -35.04 -6.69
C ASN A 124 -32.19 -34.02 -7.62
N ILE A 125 -31.37 -33.32 -8.40
CA ILE A 125 -31.79 -32.27 -9.33
C ILE A 125 -32.59 -32.81 -10.52
N ASP A 126 -32.37 -34.07 -10.89
CA ASP A 126 -33.06 -34.71 -12.01
C ASP A 126 -34.49 -35.16 -11.64
N GLU A 127 -34.84 -35.12 -10.35
CA GLU A 127 -36.17 -35.50 -9.86
C GLU A 127 -37.28 -34.53 -10.31
N TYR A 128 -36.92 -33.27 -10.59
CA TYR A 128 -37.86 -32.21 -10.96
C TYR A 128 -37.40 -31.50 -12.25
N PRO A 129 -37.65 -32.07 -13.44
CA PRO A 129 -37.23 -31.49 -14.71
C PRO A 129 -37.90 -30.14 -14.97
N VAL A 130 -37.11 -29.12 -15.30
CA VAL A 130 -37.59 -27.78 -15.65
C VAL A 130 -37.83 -27.73 -17.15
N LEU A 131 -39.10 -27.82 -17.58
CA LEU A 131 -39.47 -27.74 -18.99
C LEU A 131 -39.34 -26.32 -19.52
N LEU A 132 -38.63 -26.18 -20.64
CA LEU A 132 -38.52 -24.95 -21.42
C LEU A 132 -39.58 -24.91 -22.52
N GLU A 133 -39.76 -23.73 -23.13
CA GLU A 133 -40.71 -23.54 -24.23
C GLU A 133 -40.34 -24.37 -25.48
N ASP A 134 -39.05 -24.67 -25.66
CA ASP A 134 -38.54 -25.51 -26.74
C ASP A 134 -38.78 -27.02 -26.52
N GLY A 135 -39.40 -27.39 -25.40
CA GLY A 135 -39.73 -28.77 -25.04
C GLY A 135 -38.58 -29.55 -24.40
N ASN A 136 -37.36 -29.00 -24.37
CA ASN A 136 -36.24 -29.59 -23.64
C ASN A 136 -36.29 -29.20 -22.16
N THR A 137 -35.56 -29.94 -21.33
CA THR A 137 -35.37 -29.52 -19.94
C THR A 137 -34.17 -28.58 -19.81
N LEU A 138 -34.22 -27.66 -18.85
CA LEU A 138 -33.08 -26.78 -18.52
C LEU A 138 -31.86 -27.60 -18.11
N GLN A 139 -32.07 -28.74 -17.43
CA GLN A 139 -31.02 -29.69 -17.08
C GLN A 139 -30.34 -30.28 -18.32
N ASP A 140 -31.11 -30.76 -19.30
CA ASP A 140 -30.59 -31.30 -20.56
C ASP A 140 -29.79 -30.25 -21.32
N LYS A 141 -30.35 -29.04 -21.43
CA LYS A 141 -29.69 -27.90 -22.09
C LYS A 141 -28.36 -27.55 -21.43
N THR A 142 -28.30 -27.57 -20.10
CA THR A 142 -27.08 -27.29 -19.34
C THR A 142 -26.02 -28.37 -19.57
N ARG A 143 -26.41 -29.66 -19.55
CA ARG A 143 -25.49 -30.77 -19.82
C ARG A 143 -24.95 -30.72 -21.25
N ASP A 144 -25.80 -30.39 -22.21
CA ASP A 144 -25.38 -30.21 -23.60
C ASP A 144 -24.41 -29.03 -23.76
N TRP A 145 -24.65 -27.90 -23.09
CA TRP A 145 -23.73 -26.76 -23.10
C TRP A 145 -22.37 -27.09 -22.51
N ILE A 146 -22.33 -27.79 -21.38
CA ILE A 146 -21.08 -28.24 -20.76
C ILE A 146 -20.28 -29.11 -21.75
N ARG A 147 -20.93 -30.11 -22.36
CA ARG A 147 -20.31 -30.97 -23.38
C ARG A 147 -19.79 -30.17 -24.58
N CYS A 148 -20.61 -29.27 -25.14
CA CYS A 148 -20.22 -28.48 -26.31
C CYS A 148 -19.04 -27.55 -26.03
N LEU A 149 -18.96 -26.95 -24.83
CA LEU A 149 -17.85 -26.07 -24.46
C LEU A 149 -16.53 -26.82 -24.21
N GLU A 150 -16.59 -28.12 -23.94
CA GLU A 150 -15.41 -29.00 -23.86
C GLU A 150 -14.91 -29.40 -25.26
N GLU A 151 -15.83 -29.63 -26.20
CA GLU A 151 -15.52 -30.16 -27.53
C GLU A 151 -15.19 -29.07 -28.57
N ASP A 152 -15.84 -27.89 -28.48
CA ASP A 152 -15.75 -26.84 -29.50
C ASP A 152 -15.71 -25.42 -28.91
N LYS A 153 -14.57 -24.74 -29.09
CA LYS A 153 -14.39 -23.34 -28.66
C LYS A 153 -15.29 -22.36 -29.41
N ALA A 154 -15.74 -22.67 -30.63
CA ALA A 154 -16.63 -21.79 -31.40
C ALA A 154 -18.04 -21.72 -30.80
N SER A 155 -18.45 -22.75 -30.06
CA SER A 155 -19.73 -22.79 -29.35
C SER A 155 -19.84 -21.79 -28.20
N TYR A 156 -18.72 -21.21 -27.73
CA TYR A 156 -18.70 -20.25 -26.62
C TYR A 156 -19.60 -19.04 -26.84
N GLY A 157 -19.47 -18.35 -27.98
CA GLY A 157 -20.23 -17.11 -28.23
C GLY A 157 -21.74 -17.35 -28.31
N VAL A 158 -22.16 -18.46 -28.92
CA VAL A 158 -23.58 -18.82 -29.03
C VAL A 158 -24.17 -19.18 -27.66
N ILE A 159 -23.44 -19.94 -26.85
CA ILE A 159 -23.87 -20.32 -25.50
C ILE A 159 -23.89 -19.10 -24.58
N GLU A 160 -22.89 -18.23 -24.64
CA GLU A 160 -22.85 -16.99 -23.86
C GLU A 160 -24.04 -16.09 -24.21
N GLN A 161 -24.33 -15.87 -25.50
CA GLN A 161 -25.48 -15.07 -25.91
C GLN A 161 -26.80 -15.71 -25.45
N THR A 162 -26.96 -17.02 -25.65
CA THR A 162 -28.18 -17.72 -25.22
C THR A 162 -28.34 -17.67 -23.70
N PHE A 163 -27.24 -17.75 -22.94
CA PHE A 163 -27.27 -17.59 -21.49
C PHE A 163 -27.69 -16.17 -21.09
N GLN A 164 -27.24 -15.14 -21.80
CA GLN A 164 -27.64 -13.75 -21.53
C GLN A 164 -29.13 -13.51 -21.75
N ASP A 165 -29.74 -14.18 -22.73
CA ASP A 165 -31.16 -14.07 -23.05
C ASP A 165 -32.09 -14.78 -22.04
N LEU A 166 -31.54 -15.59 -21.13
CA LEU A 166 -32.32 -16.26 -20.10
C LEU A 166 -32.81 -15.31 -19.00
N SER A 167 -33.96 -15.65 -18.43
CA SER A 167 -34.46 -15.05 -17.19
C SER A 167 -33.44 -15.20 -16.05
N LEU A 168 -33.50 -14.31 -15.06
CA LEU A 168 -32.58 -14.35 -13.93
C LEU A 168 -32.69 -15.67 -13.17
N THR A 169 -33.92 -16.14 -12.99
CA THR A 169 -34.22 -17.43 -12.35
C THR A 169 -33.54 -18.60 -13.08
N ASN A 170 -33.59 -18.62 -14.41
CA ASN A 170 -32.95 -19.67 -15.21
C ASN A 170 -31.42 -19.57 -15.15
N LYS A 171 -30.85 -18.35 -15.14
CA LYS A 171 -29.40 -18.14 -14.97
C LYS A 171 -28.91 -18.71 -13.63
N ILE A 172 -29.65 -18.48 -12.55
CA ILE A 172 -29.31 -19.02 -11.21
C ILE A 172 -29.45 -20.55 -11.18
N LEU A 173 -30.50 -21.12 -11.79
CA LEU A 173 -30.63 -22.57 -11.89
C LEU A 173 -29.46 -23.23 -12.63
N ILE A 174 -29.07 -22.64 -13.75
CA ILE A 174 -27.90 -23.10 -14.51
C ILE A 174 -26.64 -23.09 -13.64
N LEU A 175 -26.40 -22.01 -12.90
CA LEU A 175 -25.29 -21.93 -11.96
C LEU A 175 -25.32 -23.13 -10.97
N TYR A 176 -26.46 -23.41 -10.36
CA TYR A 176 -26.59 -24.53 -9.43
C TYR A 176 -26.42 -25.90 -10.09
N PHE A 177 -26.93 -26.10 -11.30
CA PHE A 177 -26.73 -27.34 -12.07
C PHE A 177 -25.27 -27.59 -12.39
N VAL A 178 -24.56 -26.54 -12.82
CA VAL A 178 -23.13 -26.60 -13.14
C VAL A 178 -22.32 -26.95 -11.90
N LEU A 179 -22.62 -26.33 -10.76
CA LEU A 179 -21.94 -26.59 -9.49
C LEU A 179 -22.17 -27.99 -8.93
N GLN A 180 -23.32 -28.61 -9.23
CA GLN A 180 -23.62 -29.99 -8.82
C GLN A 180 -23.16 -31.04 -9.83
N SER A 181 -22.73 -30.64 -11.03
CA SER A 181 -22.18 -31.57 -11.99
C SER A 181 -20.90 -32.22 -11.41
N ARG A 182 -20.86 -33.56 -11.38
CA ARG A 182 -19.76 -34.32 -10.76
C ARG A 182 -18.45 -34.33 -11.57
N GLY A 183 -18.36 -33.51 -12.63
CA GLY A 183 -17.22 -33.44 -13.54
C GLY A 183 -16.35 -32.19 -13.30
N GLU A 184 -15.19 -32.13 -13.98
CA GLU A 184 -14.41 -30.88 -14.05
C GLU A 184 -15.23 -29.84 -14.81
N ILE A 185 -15.60 -28.73 -14.16
CA ILE A 185 -16.38 -27.67 -14.82
C ILE A 185 -15.47 -26.96 -15.82
N SER A 186 -15.93 -26.82 -17.07
CA SER A 186 -15.15 -26.16 -18.10
C SER A 186 -14.91 -24.68 -17.78
N ILE A 187 -13.65 -24.23 -17.91
CA ILE A 187 -13.23 -22.82 -17.73
C ILE A 187 -14.13 -21.83 -18.50
N PRO A 188 -14.56 -22.10 -19.74
CA PRO A 188 -15.44 -21.20 -20.46
C PRO A 188 -16.77 -20.97 -19.71
N PHE A 189 -17.37 -22.02 -19.13
CA PHE A 189 -18.62 -21.89 -18.37
C PHE A 189 -18.42 -21.04 -17.11
N LEU A 190 -17.32 -21.27 -16.38
CA LEU A 190 -16.97 -20.46 -15.20
C LEU A 190 -16.78 -18.97 -15.56
N ASN A 191 -16.24 -18.68 -16.75
CA ASN A 191 -16.11 -17.31 -17.24
C ASN A 191 -17.46 -16.68 -17.59
N ILE A 192 -18.39 -17.40 -18.21
CA ILE A 192 -19.76 -16.90 -18.48
C ILE A 192 -20.42 -16.44 -17.18
N LEU A 193 -20.36 -17.28 -16.14
CA LEU A 193 -20.97 -16.99 -14.83
C LEU A 193 -20.29 -15.81 -14.12
N SER A 194 -18.95 -15.83 -14.03
CA SER A 194 -18.19 -14.79 -13.32
C SER A 194 -18.15 -13.44 -14.04
N ARG A 195 -18.40 -13.38 -15.35
CA ARG A 195 -18.45 -12.13 -16.14
C ARG A 195 -19.88 -11.65 -16.40
N SER A 196 -20.88 -12.31 -15.84
CA SER A 196 -22.27 -11.84 -15.91
C SER A 196 -22.36 -10.37 -15.51
N ASN A 197 -23.12 -9.57 -16.27
CA ASN A 197 -23.38 -8.17 -15.93
C ASN A 197 -24.21 -8.03 -14.63
N ILE A 198 -24.89 -9.09 -14.21
CA ILE A 198 -25.75 -9.14 -13.00
C ILE A 198 -24.90 -9.42 -11.75
N PRO A 199 -24.81 -8.49 -10.78
CA PRO A 199 -24.04 -8.69 -9.56
C PRO A 199 -24.47 -9.91 -8.74
N LYS A 200 -25.78 -10.17 -8.60
CA LYS A 200 -26.29 -11.34 -7.88
C LYS A 200 -25.77 -12.68 -8.44
N ILE A 201 -25.59 -12.80 -9.77
CA ILE A 201 -25.02 -14.02 -10.37
C ILE A 201 -23.55 -14.18 -9.97
N ARG A 202 -22.77 -13.10 -10.05
CA ARG A 202 -21.35 -13.12 -9.65
C ARG A 202 -21.19 -13.43 -8.16
N TRP A 203 -22.09 -12.88 -7.33
CA TRP A 203 -22.14 -13.15 -5.90
C TRP A 203 -22.44 -14.62 -5.59
N GLU A 204 -23.47 -15.20 -6.21
CA GLU A 204 -23.84 -16.61 -6.04
C GLU A 204 -22.71 -17.54 -6.50
N PHE A 205 -22.08 -17.21 -7.62
CA PHE A 205 -20.91 -17.94 -8.10
C PHE A 205 -19.77 -17.92 -7.07
N ALA A 206 -19.40 -16.73 -6.57
CA ALA A 206 -18.34 -16.59 -5.59
C ALA A 206 -18.65 -17.30 -4.27
N LEU A 207 -19.91 -17.29 -3.81
CA LEU A 207 -20.35 -18.05 -2.63
C LEU A 207 -20.11 -19.55 -2.81
N LYS A 208 -20.51 -20.09 -3.98
CA LYS A 208 -20.51 -21.53 -4.23
C LYS A 208 -19.20 -22.07 -4.80
N ALA A 209 -18.27 -21.20 -5.20
CA ALA A 209 -16.93 -21.58 -5.66
C ALA A 209 -16.15 -22.44 -4.65
N VAL A 210 -16.50 -22.38 -3.35
CA VAL A 210 -15.95 -23.26 -2.30
C VAL A 210 -16.10 -24.75 -2.64
N HIS A 211 -17.12 -25.12 -3.41
CA HIS A 211 -17.41 -26.51 -3.78
C HIS A 211 -16.62 -26.99 -5.01
N ILE A 212 -16.03 -26.08 -5.80
CA ILE A 212 -15.40 -26.43 -7.08
C ILE A 212 -14.00 -27.04 -6.88
N GLN A 213 -13.33 -26.80 -5.74
CA GLN A 213 -12.00 -27.36 -5.36
C GLN A 213 -10.94 -27.45 -6.48
N SER A 214 -11.03 -26.62 -7.52
CA SER A 214 -10.13 -26.64 -8.68
C SER A 214 -9.25 -25.39 -8.68
N PRO A 215 -7.94 -25.49 -8.97
CA PRO A 215 -7.05 -24.33 -9.11
C PRO A 215 -7.53 -23.31 -10.16
N GLN A 216 -8.34 -23.75 -11.13
CA GLN A 216 -8.89 -22.89 -12.17
C GLN A 216 -9.83 -21.80 -11.62
N VAL A 217 -10.36 -21.97 -10.40
CA VAL A 217 -11.23 -20.99 -9.75
C VAL A 217 -10.45 -19.82 -9.14
N VAL A 218 -9.15 -20.00 -8.86
CA VAL A 218 -8.28 -19.00 -8.23
C VAL A 218 -8.23 -17.68 -9.01
N PRO A 219 -7.87 -17.64 -10.31
CA PRO A 219 -7.82 -16.39 -11.06
C PRO A 219 -9.20 -15.72 -11.18
N ILE A 220 -10.28 -16.50 -11.13
CA ILE A 220 -11.65 -15.99 -11.19
C ILE A 220 -12.01 -15.30 -9.86
N LEU A 221 -11.75 -15.96 -8.72
CA LEU A 221 -12.01 -15.39 -7.41
C LEU A 221 -11.15 -14.17 -7.10
N LEU A 222 -9.89 -14.16 -7.53
CA LEU A 222 -9.01 -12.99 -7.41
C LEU A 222 -9.57 -11.79 -8.19
N ARG A 223 -10.13 -12.03 -9.37
CA ARG A 223 -10.83 -11.00 -10.16
C ARG A 223 -12.08 -10.49 -9.44
N LEU A 224 -12.91 -11.39 -8.90
CA LEU A 224 -14.13 -11.04 -8.17
C LEU A 224 -13.84 -10.34 -6.82
N ARG A 225 -12.65 -10.52 -6.25
CA ARG A 225 -12.19 -9.77 -5.07
C ARG A 225 -12.13 -8.26 -5.32
N GLU A 226 -11.89 -7.86 -6.56
CA GLU A 226 -11.81 -6.48 -7.03
C GLU A 226 -13.07 -6.06 -7.82
N ASP A 227 -14.19 -6.79 -7.68
CA ASP A 227 -15.44 -6.51 -8.40
C ASP A 227 -15.99 -5.11 -8.05
N LYS A 228 -16.72 -4.48 -8.97
CA LYS A 228 -17.37 -3.18 -8.72
C LYS A 228 -18.46 -3.24 -7.63
N ASP A 229 -19.14 -4.37 -7.47
CA ASP A 229 -20.17 -4.55 -6.44
C ASP A 229 -19.55 -4.97 -5.09
N SER A 230 -19.88 -4.25 -4.02
CA SER A 230 -19.29 -4.47 -2.69
C SER A 230 -19.59 -5.84 -2.12
N GLU A 231 -20.80 -6.37 -2.34
CA GLU A 231 -21.17 -7.68 -1.81
C GLU A 231 -20.42 -8.80 -2.53
N VAL A 232 -20.21 -8.65 -3.84
CA VAL A 232 -19.41 -9.59 -4.63
C VAL A 232 -17.97 -9.63 -4.12
N ARG A 233 -17.35 -8.46 -3.86
CA ARG A 233 -16.00 -8.39 -3.25
C ARG A 233 -15.95 -9.10 -1.90
N ASN A 234 -16.91 -8.81 -1.02
CA ASN A 234 -16.95 -9.36 0.33
C ASN A 234 -17.06 -10.88 0.33
N ILE A 235 -17.97 -11.42 -0.47
CA ILE A 235 -18.13 -12.87 -0.54
C ILE A 235 -16.93 -13.56 -1.21
N ALA A 236 -16.33 -12.95 -2.23
CA ALA A 236 -15.12 -13.46 -2.85
C ALA A 236 -13.95 -13.53 -1.86
N LYS A 237 -13.72 -12.47 -1.06
CA LYS A 237 -12.71 -12.46 0.03
C LYS A 237 -12.93 -13.60 1.02
N LYS A 238 -14.19 -13.77 1.47
CA LYS A 238 -14.57 -14.85 2.41
C LYS A 238 -14.32 -16.23 1.81
N THR A 239 -14.74 -16.46 0.56
CA THR A 239 -14.52 -17.73 -0.14
C THR A 239 -13.03 -18.02 -0.34
N ILE A 240 -12.22 -17.02 -0.70
CA ILE A 240 -10.77 -17.14 -0.79
C ILE A 240 -10.18 -17.60 0.55
N GLY A 241 -10.56 -16.99 1.67
CA GLY A 241 -10.10 -17.40 3.00
C GLY A 241 -10.45 -18.86 3.31
N ILE A 242 -11.68 -19.28 3.01
CA ILE A 242 -12.11 -20.68 3.20
C ILE A 242 -11.26 -21.65 2.36
N LEU A 243 -11.00 -21.31 1.09
CA LEU A 243 -10.24 -22.17 0.19
C LEU A 243 -8.74 -22.20 0.53
N LYS A 244 -8.15 -21.09 0.97
CA LYS A 244 -6.80 -21.04 1.56
C LYS A 244 -6.67 -22.00 2.73
N ASN A 245 -7.63 -21.98 3.66
CA ASN A 245 -7.65 -22.90 4.81
C ASN A 245 -7.80 -24.37 4.40
N LYS A 246 -8.34 -24.64 3.20
CA LYS A 246 -8.39 -25.99 2.59
C LYS A 246 -7.12 -26.34 1.80
N GLY A 247 -6.07 -25.53 1.86
CA GLY A 247 -4.78 -25.77 1.20
C GLY A 247 -4.70 -25.30 -0.25
N MET A 248 -5.67 -24.51 -0.73
CA MET A 248 -5.62 -23.94 -2.08
C MET A 248 -4.73 -22.69 -2.11
N ASP A 249 -3.82 -22.63 -3.08
CA ASP A 249 -2.90 -21.51 -3.24
C ASP A 249 -3.57 -20.31 -3.92
N PHE A 250 -3.61 -19.18 -3.21
CA PHE A 250 -4.12 -17.89 -3.67
C PHE A 250 -3.04 -16.81 -3.66
N SER A 251 -1.77 -17.19 -3.60
CA SER A 251 -0.73 -16.28 -4.07
C SER A 251 -1.06 -16.00 -5.54
N SER A 252 -1.62 -14.81 -5.82
CA SER A 252 -1.72 -14.32 -7.20
C SER A 252 -0.34 -14.52 -7.78
N ASP A 253 -0.21 -15.28 -8.86
CA ASP A 253 1.10 -15.66 -9.37
C ASP A 253 1.92 -14.38 -9.51
N VAL A 254 2.92 -14.20 -8.65
CA VAL A 254 3.67 -12.93 -8.55
C VAL A 254 4.30 -12.60 -9.91
N ARG A 255 4.50 -13.63 -10.75
CA ARG A 255 4.95 -13.57 -12.14
C ARG A 255 3.99 -12.85 -13.08
N GLU A 256 2.70 -12.86 -12.78
CA GLU A 256 1.62 -12.28 -13.60
C GLU A 256 1.18 -10.88 -13.13
N LEU A 257 1.72 -10.39 -12.01
CA LEU A 257 1.45 -9.02 -11.56
C LEU A 257 2.00 -8.00 -12.57
N PRO A 258 1.26 -6.92 -12.89
CA PRO A 258 1.75 -5.88 -13.79
C PRO A 258 3.08 -5.30 -13.32
N ILE A 259 3.99 -5.07 -14.26
CA ILE A 259 5.26 -4.40 -13.95
C ILE A 259 4.94 -2.96 -13.54
N TYR A 260 5.52 -2.52 -12.43
CA TYR A 260 5.48 -1.14 -11.99
C TYR A 260 6.66 -0.37 -12.58
N CYS A 261 7.87 -0.86 -12.33
CA CYS A 261 9.08 -0.36 -12.97
C CYS A 261 10.15 -1.45 -13.02
N CYS A 262 11.10 -1.30 -13.94
CA CYS A 262 12.24 -2.20 -14.10
C CYS A 262 13.48 -1.38 -14.45
N TYR A 263 14.48 -1.38 -13.58
CA TYR A 263 15.69 -0.61 -13.76
C TYR A 263 16.93 -1.51 -13.77
N VAL A 264 17.91 -1.17 -14.60
CA VAL A 264 19.19 -1.87 -14.72
C VAL A 264 20.32 -0.85 -14.68
N GLY A 265 21.42 -1.17 -13.98
CA GLY A 265 22.63 -0.37 -14.00
C GLY A 265 23.13 -0.13 -15.42
N LYS A 266 23.34 1.13 -15.77
CA LYS A 266 23.89 1.53 -17.06
C LYS A 266 25.28 0.90 -17.24
N ASP A 267 25.54 0.38 -18.44
CA ASP A 267 26.83 -0.22 -18.82
C ASP A 267 27.32 -1.30 -17.83
N ILE A 268 26.39 -2.08 -17.24
CA ILE A 268 26.67 -3.08 -16.18
C ILE A 268 27.68 -4.17 -16.59
N ARG A 269 27.87 -4.39 -17.90
CA ARG A 269 28.83 -5.36 -18.43
C ARG A 269 30.24 -4.77 -18.43
N GLU A 270 30.34 -3.48 -18.74
CA GLU A 270 31.56 -2.69 -18.76
C GLU A 270 32.01 -2.31 -17.35
N SER A 271 31.08 -2.04 -16.43
CA SER A 271 31.40 -1.73 -15.03
C SER A 271 31.74 -2.97 -14.20
N GLY A 272 31.30 -4.15 -14.64
CA GLY A 272 31.51 -5.41 -13.91
C GLY A 272 30.57 -5.62 -12.72
N LEU A 273 29.99 -4.55 -12.17
CA LEU A 273 29.08 -4.57 -11.03
C LEU A 273 27.91 -3.60 -11.27
N GLY A 274 26.69 -4.00 -10.95
CA GLY A 274 25.55 -3.09 -11.01
C GLY A 274 24.26 -3.66 -10.42
N THR A 275 23.28 -2.78 -10.25
CA THR A 275 22.00 -3.09 -9.62
C THR A 275 20.93 -3.33 -10.68
N VAL A 276 20.11 -4.36 -10.48
CA VAL A 276 18.88 -4.61 -11.25
C VAL A 276 17.71 -4.54 -10.29
N LEU A 277 16.74 -3.65 -10.51
CA LEU A 277 15.52 -3.49 -9.73
C LEU A 277 14.32 -3.97 -10.55
N ILE A 278 13.48 -4.82 -9.96
CA ILE A 278 12.18 -5.16 -10.49
C ILE A 278 11.14 -4.76 -9.44
N ALA A 279 10.08 -4.08 -9.87
CA ALA A 279 8.92 -3.77 -9.05
C ALA A 279 7.64 -4.15 -9.80
N ARG A 280 6.67 -4.75 -9.09
CA ARG A 280 5.37 -5.14 -9.65
C ARG A 280 4.24 -4.58 -8.79
N LYS A 281 3.17 -4.13 -9.46
CA LYS A 281 1.95 -3.63 -8.82
C LYS A 281 1.27 -4.77 -8.05
N PHE A 282 1.06 -4.59 -6.75
CA PHE A 282 0.35 -5.52 -5.88
C PHE A 282 -0.88 -4.81 -5.29
N LYS A 283 -2.07 -5.12 -5.78
CA LYS A 283 -3.28 -4.33 -5.48
C LYS A 283 -3.10 -2.85 -5.90
N GLU A 284 -4.04 -2.00 -5.52
CA GLU A 284 -4.12 -0.61 -5.99
C GLU A 284 -3.02 0.31 -5.46
N HIS A 285 -2.63 0.15 -4.19
CA HIS A 285 -1.68 1.05 -3.51
C HIS A 285 -0.39 0.39 -3.04
N TYR A 286 -0.14 -0.87 -3.38
CA TYR A 286 1.07 -1.55 -2.92
C TYR A 286 1.93 -2.06 -4.09
N ILE A 287 3.20 -2.24 -3.79
CA ILE A 287 4.24 -2.69 -4.70
C ILE A 287 5.00 -3.82 -4.02
N ASN A 288 5.27 -4.89 -4.77
CA ASN A 288 6.31 -5.84 -4.42
C ASN A 288 7.55 -5.48 -5.23
N TYR A 289 8.68 -5.27 -4.58
CA TYR A 289 9.93 -4.95 -5.28
C TYR A 289 11.10 -5.78 -4.74
N ALA A 290 12.07 -6.01 -5.61
CA ALA A 290 13.36 -6.55 -5.23
C ALA A 290 14.45 -5.95 -6.11
N PHE A 291 15.60 -5.66 -5.52
CA PHE A 291 16.81 -5.33 -6.25
C PHE A 291 17.86 -6.43 -6.08
N PHE A 292 18.62 -6.63 -7.14
CA PHE A 292 19.58 -7.71 -7.34
C PHE A 292 20.92 -7.07 -7.68
N LEU A 293 21.93 -7.30 -6.85
CA LEU A 293 23.30 -6.85 -7.12
C LEU A 293 24.00 -7.91 -7.96
N ILE A 294 24.40 -7.55 -9.19
CA ILE A 294 24.98 -8.47 -10.17
C ILE A 294 26.43 -8.10 -10.42
N ASP A 295 27.32 -9.07 -10.23
CA ASP A 295 28.72 -9.05 -10.69
C ASP A 295 28.81 -9.82 -12.02
N THR A 296 28.99 -9.08 -13.11
CA THR A 296 29.05 -9.64 -14.45
C THR A 296 30.43 -10.22 -14.78
N TRP A 297 31.50 -9.86 -14.08
CA TRP A 297 32.85 -10.33 -14.38
C TRP A 297 33.18 -11.67 -13.72
N GLY A 298 32.77 -11.87 -12.48
CA GLY A 298 33.26 -12.97 -11.65
C GLY A 298 32.16 -13.73 -10.91
N MET A 299 31.52 -13.08 -9.94
CA MET A 299 30.75 -13.78 -8.91
C MET A 299 29.30 -14.07 -9.31
N GLY A 300 28.75 -13.42 -10.33
CA GLY A 300 27.35 -13.57 -10.71
C GLY A 300 26.41 -12.81 -9.77
N LEU A 301 25.27 -13.41 -9.39
CA LEU A 301 24.35 -12.78 -8.43
C LEU A 301 25.00 -12.68 -7.04
N LYS A 302 25.29 -11.45 -6.60
CA LYS A 302 25.92 -11.19 -5.30
C LYS A 302 24.90 -11.08 -4.18
N ASP A 303 23.93 -10.18 -4.26
CA ASP A 303 23.00 -9.95 -3.15
C ASP A 303 21.59 -9.66 -3.67
N VAL A 304 20.58 -9.92 -2.82
CA VAL A 304 19.17 -9.64 -3.13
C VAL A 304 18.49 -9.06 -1.91
N PHE A 305 17.78 -7.96 -2.12
CA PHE A 305 16.96 -7.32 -1.10
C PHE A 305 15.63 -6.92 -1.69
N GLY A 306 14.60 -6.81 -0.87
CA GLY A 306 13.27 -6.44 -1.33
C GLY A 306 12.25 -6.43 -0.21
N GLU A 307 11.07 -5.90 -0.53
CA GLU A 307 9.95 -5.76 0.39
C GLU A 307 8.65 -6.12 -0.35
N ASN A 308 7.78 -6.85 0.36
CA ASN A 308 6.46 -7.22 -0.14
C ASN A 308 5.45 -6.25 0.45
N LYS A 309 4.42 -5.89 -0.33
CA LYS A 309 3.37 -4.98 0.10
C LYS A 309 3.92 -3.62 0.58
N CYS A 310 4.94 -3.11 -0.08
CA CYS A 310 5.43 -1.75 0.17
C CYS A 310 4.37 -0.77 -0.34
N HIS A 311 3.99 0.22 0.46
CA HIS A 311 3.05 1.25 0.01
C HIS A 311 3.66 2.04 -1.15
N ARG A 312 2.88 2.30 -2.21
CA ARG A 312 3.37 2.96 -3.43
C ARG A 312 4.05 4.30 -3.14
N LEU A 313 3.46 5.14 -2.28
CA LEU A 313 4.07 6.42 -1.92
C LEU A 313 5.41 6.29 -1.19
N LYS A 314 5.55 5.30 -0.29
CA LYS A 314 6.83 5.01 0.39
C LYS A 314 7.87 4.55 -0.64
N PHE A 315 7.45 3.71 -1.58
CA PHE A 315 8.33 3.25 -2.65
C PHE A 315 8.81 4.41 -3.54
N ASP A 316 7.90 5.26 -4.00
CA ASP A 316 8.22 6.35 -4.92
C ASP A 316 9.01 7.48 -4.26
N ARG A 317 8.70 7.83 -3.00
CA ARG A 317 9.31 8.99 -2.30
C ARG A 317 10.60 8.64 -1.55
N ASP A 318 10.69 7.44 -0.98
CA ASP A 318 11.81 7.09 -0.09
C ASP A 318 12.72 6.04 -0.71
N ILE A 319 12.14 4.92 -1.16
CA ILE A 319 12.92 3.74 -1.55
C ILE A 319 13.60 3.92 -2.91
N LEU A 320 12.83 4.28 -3.95
CA LEU A 320 13.35 4.41 -5.31
C LEU A 320 14.43 5.50 -5.42
N PRO A 321 14.27 6.70 -4.82
CA PRO A 321 15.33 7.72 -4.82
C PRO A 321 16.60 7.25 -4.11
N ARG A 322 16.49 6.55 -2.97
CA ARG A 322 17.64 5.98 -2.26
C ARG A 322 18.37 4.93 -3.10
N ILE A 323 17.64 4.07 -3.82
CA ILE A 323 18.24 3.08 -4.72
C ILE A 323 18.96 3.78 -5.87
N LYS A 324 18.36 4.83 -6.46
CA LYS A 324 18.99 5.61 -7.55
C LYS A 324 20.26 6.32 -7.07
N ALA A 325 20.26 6.90 -5.88
CA ALA A 325 21.40 7.62 -5.31
C ALA A 325 22.56 6.69 -4.90
N ASN A 326 22.25 5.48 -4.39
CA ASN A 326 23.25 4.55 -3.87
C ASN A 326 23.67 3.46 -4.88
N ALA A 327 23.20 3.51 -6.12
CA ALA A 327 23.59 2.53 -7.12
C ALA A 327 25.05 2.73 -7.56
N TYR A 328 25.79 1.63 -7.71
CA TYR A 328 27.17 1.61 -8.20
C TYR A 328 27.35 2.28 -9.58
N SER A 329 26.30 2.22 -10.40
CA SER A 329 26.21 2.92 -11.68
C SER A 329 24.81 3.51 -11.82
N PRO A 330 24.65 4.62 -12.57
CA PRO A 330 23.34 5.19 -12.84
C PRO A 330 22.40 4.12 -13.36
N ILE A 331 21.22 3.97 -12.78
CA ILE A 331 20.24 2.98 -13.24
C ILE A 331 19.35 3.60 -14.32
N ILE A 332 19.08 2.83 -15.38
CA ILE A 332 18.21 3.21 -16.50
C ILE A 332 17.02 2.26 -16.55
N GLU A 333 15.88 2.76 -17.01
CA GLU A 333 14.70 1.92 -17.19
C GLU A 333 14.93 0.97 -18.37
N GLU A 334 14.58 -0.30 -18.20
CA GLU A 334 14.87 -1.36 -19.16
C GLU A 334 13.77 -2.40 -19.25
N ASP A 335 13.73 -3.12 -20.38
CA ASP A 335 12.79 -4.21 -20.57
C ASP A 335 13.09 -5.36 -19.58
N ILE A 336 12.03 -5.92 -19.00
CA ILE A 336 12.15 -7.01 -18.02
C ILE A 336 12.91 -8.23 -18.55
N SER A 337 12.92 -8.45 -19.87
CA SER A 337 13.70 -9.50 -20.51
C SER A 337 15.20 -9.37 -20.25
N ILE A 338 15.73 -8.13 -20.24
CA ILE A 338 17.13 -7.85 -19.93
C ILE A 338 17.41 -8.13 -18.46
N ALA A 339 16.55 -7.64 -17.56
CA ALA A 339 16.65 -7.90 -16.12
C ALA A 339 16.64 -9.40 -15.82
N LYS A 340 15.74 -10.18 -16.43
CA LYS A 340 15.68 -11.64 -16.28
C LYS A 340 16.98 -12.32 -16.71
N LYS A 341 17.55 -11.92 -17.85
CA LYS A 341 18.82 -12.49 -18.35
C LYS A 341 19.98 -12.22 -17.40
N LEU A 342 20.06 -11.02 -16.85
CA LEU A 342 21.09 -10.65 -15.86
C LEU A 342 20.92 -11.42 -14.55
N ILE A 343 19.70 -11.49 -14.01
CA ILE A 343 19.46 -12.14 -12.72
C ILE A 343 19.63 -13.66 -12.84
N ILE A 344 18.91 -14.31 -13.75
CA ILE A 344 18.96 -15.76 -13.91
C ILE A 344 20.32 -16.21 -14.47
N GLY A 345 20.89 -15.44 -15.40
CA GLY A 345 22.23 -15.68 -15.89
C GLY A 345 23.28 -15.55 -14.78
N GLY A 346 23.14 -14.56 -13.90
CA GLY A 346 24.03 -14.36 -12.76
C GLY A 346 23.97 -15.50 -11.75
N VAL A 347 22.78 -16.05 -11.50
CA VAL A 347 22.60 -17.25 -10.66
C VAL A 347 23.29 -18.47 -11.26
N GLU A 348 23.11 -18.71 -12.55
CA GLU A 348 23.75 -19.84 -13.24
C GLU A 348 25.27 -19.65 -13.35
N TYR A 349 25.74 -18.42 -13.53
CA TYR A 349 27.16 -18.06 -13.56
C TYR A 349 27.83 -18.27 -12.18
N ALA A 350 27.18 -17.82 -11.10
CA ALA A 350 27.63 -18.05 -9.73
C ALA A 350 27.80 -19.55 -9.44
N ARG A 351 26.77 -20.36 -9.77
CA ARG A 351 26.80 -21.82 -9.60
C ARG A 351 27.92 -22.48 -10.41
N LYS A 352 28.08 -22.09 -11.67
CA LYS A 352 29.11 -22.63 -12.56
C LYS A 352 30.51 -22.40 -12.00
N ASN A 353 30.75 -21.22 -11.41
CA ASN A 353 32.06 -20.82 -10.89
C ASN A 353 32.27 -21.22 -9.41
N GLY A 354 31.26 -21.84 -8.78
CA GLY A 354 31.35 -22.31 -7.40
C GLY A 354 31.24 -21.19 -6.35
N PHE A 355 30.39 -20.20 -6.61
CA PHE A 355 29.96 -19.18 -5.65
C PHE A 355 28.54 -19.47 -5.15
N LYS A 356 28.28 -19.07 -3.89
CA LYS A 356 26.97 -19.19 -3.25
C LYS A 356 25.96 -18.26 -3.93
N VAL A 357 24.74 -18.75 -4.08
CA VAL A 357 23.59 -17.93 -4.50
C VAL A 357 22.91 -17.41 -3.24
N PRO A 358 22.58 -16.11 -3.14
CA PRO A 358 21.92 -15.56 -1.95
C PRO A 358 20.61 -16.28 -1.63
N LYS A 359 20.34 -16.54 -0.34
CA LYS A 359 19.09 -17.21 0.09
C LYS A 359 17.86 -16.38 -0.27
N GLU A 360 18.02 -15.06 -0.22
CA GLU A 360 17.03 -14.06 -0.55
C GLU A 360 16.58 -14.17 -2.02
N PHE A 361 17.43 -14.67 -2.91
CA PHE A 361 17.02 -14.96 -4.29
C PHE A 361 15.83 -15.91 -4.34
N PHE A 362 15.76 -16.92 -3.47
CA PHE A 362 14.66 -17.89 -3.48
C PHE A 362 13.34 -17.29 -2.97
N LYS A 363 13.40 -16.25 -2.14
CA LYS A 363 12.26 -15.43 -1.72
C LYS A 363 11.74 -14.56 -2.87
N TRP A 364 12.65 -14.04 -3.71
CA TRP A 364 12.33 -13.03 -4.72
C TRP A 364 12.29 -13.53 -6.17
N LYS A 365 12.65 -14.79 -6.44
CA LYS A 365 12.71 -15.38 -7.79
C LYS A 365 11.39 -15.27 -8.57
N ASP A 366 10.26 -15.29 -7.88
CA ASP A 366 8.94 -15.26 -8.53
C ASP A 366 8.59 -13.86 -9.04
N LEU A 367 9.22 -12.81 -8.49
CA LEU A 367 9.15 -11.44 -9.02
C LEU A 367 9.81 -11.34 -10.40
N VAL A 368 10.90 -12.09 -10.59
CA VAL A 368 11.69 -12.17 -11.82
C VAL A 368 10.95 -12.98 -12.89
N GLY A 369 10.38 -14.11 -12.50
CA GLY A 369 9.70 -15.05 -13.41
C GLY A 369 10.65 -15.98 -14.16
N LYS A 370 10.09 -16.78 -15.08
CA LYS A 370 10.86 -17.77 -15.86
C LYS A 370 11.40 -17.15 -17.16
N LEU A 371 12.59 -17.61 -17.58
CA LEU A 371 13.11 -17.35 -18.93
C LEU A 371 12.30 -18.13 -19.97
N THR A 372 11.93 -17.47 -21.06
CA THR A 372 11.47 -18.08 -22.31
C THR A 372 12.65 -18.67 -23.08
N GLU A 373 12.41 -19.51 -24.09
CA GLU A 373 13.50 -20.09 -24.91
C GLU A 373 14.36 -19.03 -25.60
N LYS A 374 13.78 -17.89 -25.98
CA LYS A 374 14.52 -16.76 -26.58
C LYS A 374 15.41 -16.03 -25.57
N GLU A 375 15.12 -16.15 -24.29
CA GLU A 375 15.83 -15.47 -23.21
C GLU A 375 16.96 -16.30 -22.61
N LYS A 376 17.09 -17.58 -22.98
CA LYS A 376 18.16 -18.47 -22.49
C LYS A 376 19.55 -18.16 -23.06
N ASP A 377 19.66 -17.19 -23.96
CA ASP A 377 20.95 -16.70 -24.45
C ASP A 377 21.47 -15.54 -23.58
N TYR A 378 22.09 -15.88 -22.46
CA TYR A 378 22.72 -14.94 -21.51
C TYR A 378 24.22 -15.21 -21.31
N LYS A 379 24.80 -16.20 -22.00
CA LYS A 379 26.21 -16.62 -21.78
C LYS A 379 27.22 -15.52 -22.07
N ASN A 380 26.92 -14.64 -23.02
CA ASN A 380 27.82 -13.55 -23.42
C ASN A 380 27.70 -12.32 -22.51
N LEU A 381 26.81 -12.34 -21.51
CA LEU A 381 26.65 -11.24 -20.56
C LEU A 381 27.66 -11.30 -19.41
N PHE A 382 28.32 -12.44 -19.22
CA PHE A 382 29.19 -12.70 -18.08
C PHE A 382 30.62 -13.02 -18.51
N GLY A 383 31.58 -12.70 -17.64
CA GLY A 383 33.01 -12.83 -17.87
C GLY A 383 33.61 -11.56 -18.47
N LYS A 384 34.78 -11.17 -17.98
CA LYS A 384 35.56 -10.07 -18.54
C LYS A 384 36.44 -10.62 -19.66
N ASN A 385 36.15 -10.26 -20.91
CA ASN A 385 36.84 -10.81 -22.09
C ASN A 385 36.80 -12.36 -22.16
N GLY A 386 35.74 -12.98 -21.65
CA GLY A 386 35.58 -14.43 -21.58
C GLY A 386 36.25 -15.10 -20.36
N GLU A 387 36.92 -14.35 -19.50
CA GLU A 387 37.57 -14.83 -18.28
C GLU A 387 36.72 -14.54 -17.05
N VAL A 388 36.79 -15.41 -16.03
CA VAL A 388 36.16 -15.17 -14.73
C VAL A 388 37.10 -14.31 -13.89
N VAL A 389 36.72 -13.04 -13.66
CA VAL A 389 37.53 -12.09 -12.91
C VAL A 389 36.76 -11.61 -11.68
N VAL A 390 37.31 -11.88 -10.49
CA VAL A 390 36.71 -11.49 -9.21
C VAL A 390 37.49 -10.30 -8.64
N MET A 391 36.78 -9.19 -8.44
CA MET A 391 37.29 -7.98 -7.80
C MET A 391 36.48 -7.72 -6.55
N THR A 392 36.98 -8.18 -5.39
CA THR A 392 36.27 -8.00 -4.12
C THR A 392 37.23 -8.09 -2.94
N SER A 393 36.74 -7.73 -1.75
CA SER A 393 37.55 -7.86 -0.54
C SER A 393 37.75 -9.33 -0.18
N PRO A 394 38.89 -9.71 0.42
CA PRO A 394 39.12 -11.08 0.90
C PRO A 394 37.99 -11.63 1.77
N LYS A 395 37.42 -10.79 2.65
CA LYS A 395 36.31 -11.13 3.54
C LYS A 395 35.03 -11.50 2.77
N ASP A 396 34.67 -10.72 1.75
CA ASP A 396 33.49 -10.99 0.92
C ASP A 396 33.67 -12.26 0.09
N LEU A 397 34.87 -12.46 -0.47
CA LEU A 397 35.23 -13.67 -1.20
C LEU A 397 35.11 -14.94 -0.35
N MET A 398 35.67 -14.93 0.86
CA MET A 398 35.64 -16.06 1.78
C MET A 398 34.22 -16.48 2.17
N ARG A 399 33.31 -15.51 2.35
CA ARG A 399 31.90 -15.79 2.69
C ARG A 399 31.16 -16.51 1.56
N ARG A 400 31.55 -16.23 0.31
CA ARG A 400 30.80 -16.59 -0.90
C ARG A 400 31.33 -17.80 -1.64
N ILE A 401 32.60 -18.18 -1.45
CA ILE A 401 33.15 -19.36 -2.12
C ILE A 401 32.50 -20.65 -1.57
N VAL A 402 32.13 -21.55 -2.47
CA VAL A 402 31.66 -22.90 -2.14
C VAL A 402 32.85 -23.86 -2.21
N TRP A 403 33.11 -24.64 -1.16
CA TRP A 403 34.30 -25.50 -1.07
C TRP A 403 34.10 -26.89 -1.69
N GLU A 404 32.96 -27.52 -1.42
CA GLU A 404 32.58 -28.83 -1.96
C GLU A 404 31.45 -28.69 -2.96
N ASN A 405 31.43 -29.49 -4.03
CA ASN A 405 30.36 -29.48 -5.02
C ASN A 405 29.08 -30.22 -4.53
N ASN A 406 28.79 -30.18 -3.24
CA ASN A 406 27.55 -30.72 -2.67
C ASN A 406 26.42 -29.71 -2.80
N ARG A 407 25.23 -30.18 -3.20
CA ARG A 407 24.06 -29.30 -3.45
C ARG A 407 23.59 -28.57 -2.19
N GLU A 408 23.83 -29.11 -1.00
CA GLU A 408 23.41 -28.50 0.28
C GLU A 408 24.22 -27.24 0.63
N ASP A 409 25.50 -27.16 0.27
CA ASP A 409 26.37 -26.02 0.63
C ASP A 409 26.10 -24.74 -0.18
N TYR A 410 25.24 -24.84 -1.21
CA TYR A 410 24.72 -23.70 -1.95
C TYR A 410 23.63 -22.92 -1.19
N TYR A 411 23.07 -23.51 -0.13
CA TYR A 411 21.89 -23.00 0.58
C TYR A 411 22.04 -22.96 2.10
N ASP A 412 23.09 -23.57 2.66
CA ASP A 412 23.25 -23.79 4.10
C ASP A 412 24.16 -22.73 4.74
N GLU A 413 23.59 -21.88 5.60
CA GLU A 413 24.34 -21.14 6.62
C GLU A 413 24.58 -22.10 7.79
N ARG A 414 25.52 -23.05 7.65
CA ARG A 414 25.89 -23.86 8.81
C ARG A 414 26.43 -22.94 9.90
N LYS A 415 25.91 -23.18 11.10
CA LYS A 415 26.33 -22.71 12.42
C LYS A 415 27.83 -22.40 12.51
N PRO A 416 28.24 -21.42 13.33
CA PRO A 416 29.65 -21.09 13.59
C PRO A 416 30.37 -22.31 14.18
N GLY A 417 30.90 -23.12 13.28
CA GLY A 417 31.65 -24.33 13.52
C GLY A 417 32.78 -24.29 12.53
N LYS A 418 33.85 -23.59 12.92
CA LYS A 418 35.14 -23.44 12.27
C LYS A 418 35.45 -24.50 11.21
N LEU A 419 35.29 -24.13 9.94
CA LEU A 419 36.41 -24.27 9.01
C LEU A 419 36.81 -22.84 8.62
N GLU A 420 37.71 -22.26 9.41
CA GLU A 420 38.48 -21.09 9.00
C GLU A 420 39.46 -21.56 7.94
N TYR A 421 39.06 -21.51 6.67
CA TYR A 421 39.99 -21.67 5.57
C TYR A 421 40.88 -20.44 5.51
N THR A 422 42.18 -20.64 5.27
CA THR A 422 43.08 -19.50 5.11
C THR A 422 42.81 -18.82 3.77
N PHE A 423 43.18 -17.54 3.68
CA PHE A 423 43.04 -16.81 2.42
C PHE A 423 43.85 -17.46 1.30
N GLU A 424 45.02 -18.03 1.60
CA GLU A 424 45.85 -18.78 0.64
C GLU A 424 45.10 -19.99 0.08
N GLU A 425 44.41 -20.76 0.92
CA GLU A 425 43.60 -21.91 0.49
C GLU A 425 42.47 -21.46 -0.45
N VAL A 426 41.86 -20.30 -0.18
CA VAL A 426 40.82 -19.70 -1.04
C VAL A 426 41.41 -19.31 -2.40
N ILE A 427 42.59 -18.71 -2.43
CA ILE A 427 43.29 -18.34 -3.66
C ILE A 427 43.70 -19.58 -4.46
N GLU A 428 44.21 -20.63 -3.82
CA GLU A 428 44.49 -21.91 -4.48
C GLU A 428 43.22 -22.52 -5.06
N LYS A 429 42.09 -22.43 -4.34
CA LYS A 429 40.79 -22.89 -4.82
C LYS A 429 40.35 -22.11 -6.05
N LEU A 430 40.49 -20.79 -6.07
CA LEU A 430 40.18 -19.97 -7.25
C LEU A 430 41.07 -20.31 -8.44
N LYS A 431 42.38 -20.48 -8.23
CA LYS A 431 43.33 -20.93 -9.27
C LYS A 431 42.95 -22.30 -9.83
N SER A 432 42.53 -23.24 -8.98
CA SER A 432 42.04 -24.57 -9.42
C SER A 432 40.78 -24.51 -10.30
N ARG A 433 40.03 -23.40 -10.23
CA ARG A 433 38.81 -23.12 -11.00
C ARG A 433 39.03 -22.17 -12.17
N ASP A 434 40.28 -21.81 -12.46
CA ASP A 434 40.64 -20.83 -13.49
C ASP A 434 39.96 -19.45 -13.27
N ILE A 435 39.80 -19.06 -12.00
CA ILE A 435 39.23 -17.77 -11.60
C ILE A 435 40.37 -16.82 -11.24
N LYS A 436 40.43 -15.68 -11.92
CA LYS A 436 41.39 -14.62 -11.61
C LYS A 436 40.84 -13.77 -10.47
N PHE A 437 41.62 -13.64 -9.40
CA PHE A 437 41.31 -12.73 -8.30
C PHE A 437 42.21 -11.51 -8.38
N VAL A 438 41.60 -10.32 -8.31
CA VAL A 438 42.30 -9.03 -8.35
C VAL A 438 41.85 -8.22 -7.13
N THR A 439 42.79 -7.85 -6.27
CA THR A 439 42.54 -6.93 -5.15
C THR A 439 42.51 -5.49 -5.66
N ALA A 440 41.72 -4.61 -5.04
CA ALA A 440 41.66 -3.19 -5.40
C ALA A 440 42.95 -2.40 -5.12
N LEU A 441 44.03 -3.07 -4.71
CA LEU A 441 45.36 -2.53 -4.51
C LEU A 441 46.32 -3.34 -5.39
N GLU A 442 46.61 -2.82 -6.57
CA GLU A 442 47.82 -3.17 -7.32
C GLU A 442 48.86 -2.06 -7.06
N GLU A 443 49.54 -2.16 -5.93
CA GLU A 443 51.00 -2.08 -5.88
C GLU A 443 51.45 -3.23 -4.98
N GLU A 444 52.46 -3.99 -5.40
CA GLU A 444 52.94 -5.20 -4.74
C GLU A 444 53.25 -4.93 -3.26
N VAL A 445 52.43 -5.45 -2.35
CA VAL A 445 52.73 -5.41 -0.92
C VAL A 445 53.77 -6.51 -0.60
N PRO A 446 55.00 -6.16 -0.14
CA PRO A 446 56.02 -7.15 0.18
C PRO A 446 55.57 -8.11 1.28
N SER A 447 56.08 -9.33 1.23
CA SER A 447 55.72 -10.46 2.12
C SER A 447 55.83 -10.15 3.63
N GLU A 448 56.54 -9.09 4.00
CA GLU A 448 56.84 -8.67 5.37
C GLU A 448 55.67 -7.96 6.09
N ILE A 449 54.64 -7.49 5.38
CA ILE A 449 53.44 -6.90 6.02
C ILE A 449 52.47 -7.98 6.53
N TRP A 450 52.50 -9.18 5.95
CA TRP A 450 51.59 -10.28 6.28
C TRP A 450 51.82 -10.88 7.67
N GLU A 451 53.04 -10.81 8.20
CA GLU A 451 53.37 -11.33 9.54
C GLU A 451 52.85 -10.43 10.69
N LYS A 452 52.33 -9.23 10.40
CA LYS A 452 51.86 -8.27 11.42
C LYS A 452 50.34 -8.18 11.59
N LEU A 453 49.55 -8.88 10.77
CA LEU A 453 48.09 -8.94 10.91
C LEU A 453 47.68 -10.08 11.84
N ASP A 454 47.73 -9.83 13.16
CA ASP A 454 47.15 -10.71 14.16
C ASP A 454 45.65 -10.35 14.31
N VAL A 455 44.78 -11.27 13.90
CA VAL A 455 43.33 -11.06 13.87
C VAL A 455 42.75 -11.42 15.24
N ASN A 456 42.40 -10.41 16.05
CA ASN A 456 41.53 -10.61 17.20
C ASN A 456 40.07 -10.58 16.74
N ILE A 457 39.31 -11.59 17.13
CA ILE A 457 37.88 -11.74 16.87
C ILE A 457 37.13 -11.03 18.00
N ASP A 458 36.44 -9.95 17.70
CA ASP A 458 35.31 -9.46 18.49
C ASP A 458 34.01 -9.69 17.68
N GLU A 459 33.16 -10.58 18.21
CA GLU A 459 31.79 -10.80 17.75
C GLU A 459 30.90 -9.80 18.48
N ASP A 460 30.73 -8.60 17.93
CA ASP A 460 29.53 -7.75 18.02
C ASP A 460 29.91 -6.32 17.57
N ASN A 461 29.10 -5.74 16.68
CA ASN A 461 29.23 -4.43 16.00
C ASN A 461 30.05 -4.43 14.70
N GLY A 462 29.33 -4.32 13.58
CA GLY A 462 29.87 -4.26 12.22
C GLY A 462 30.52 -2.92 11.86
N SER A 463 31.65 -2.59 12.49
CA SER A 463 32.57 -1.53 12.05
C SER A 463 33.98 -2.11 11.92
N VAL A 464 34.61 -1.93 10.75
CA VAL A 464 36.03 -2.26 10.54
C VAL A 464 36.84 -1.01 10.89
N GLU A 465 37.48 -1.01 12.06
CA GLU A 465 38.46 0.01 12.44
C GLU A 465 39.87 -0.56 12.17
N TYR A 466 40.64 0.10 11.30
CA TYR A 466 42.03 -0.27 11.05
C TYR A 466 42.91 0.32 12.14
N LEU A 467 43.31 -0.49 13.12
CA LEU A 467 44.33 -0.10 14.10
C LEU A 467 45.73 -0.45 13.55
N ILE A 468 46.45 0.55 13.07
CA ILE A 468 47.91 0.47 12.93
C ILE A 468 48.50 0.80 14.30
N ARG A 469 49.25 -0.15 14.89
CA ARG A 469 50.13 0.14 16.02
C ARG A 469 51.29 1.00 15.53
N GLU A 470 51.29 2.28 15.86
CA GLU A 470 52.50 3.09 15.85
C GLU A 470 52.97 3.25 17.31
N GLU A 471 53.99 2.49 17.70
CA GLU A 471 54.85 2.90 18.80
C GLU A 471 55.89 3.89 18.24
N GLU A 472 55.85 5.09 18.82
CA GLU A 472 56.95 6.02 19.06
C GLU A 472 57.93 6.29 17.90
N GLU A 473 57.66 7.34 17.11
CA GLU A 473 58.60 8.44 16.82
C GLU A 473 57.97 9.40 15.79
N LYS A 474 57.32 10.48 16.26
CA LYS A 474 57.23 11.81 15.61
C LYS A 474 56.37 12.75 16.46
N ILE A 475 56.95 13.17 17.58
CA ILE A 475 56.68 14.48 18.16
C ILE A 475 57.48 15.47 17.30
N GLU A 476 56.82 16.42 16.64
CA GLU A 476 57.33 17.77 16.24
C GLU A 476 56.72 18.41 14.96
N ILE A 477 55.67 17.89 14.31
CA ILE A 477 55.14 18.58 13.08
C ILE A 477 53.62 18.88 13.08
N GLU A 478 52.81 18.38 14.02
CA GLU A 478 51.36 18.67 14.05
C GLU A 478 50.93 19.76 15.05
N GLU A 479 51.86 20.45 15.72
CA GLU A 479 51.53 21.64 16.53
C GLU A 479 51.59 22.98 15.75
N GLU A 480 52.02 23.00 14.47
CA GLU A 480 52.10 24.24 13.67
C GLU A 480 50.95 24.45 12.65
N GLU A 481 50.10 23.45 12.38
CA GLU A 481 48.95 23.62 11.46
C GLU A 481 47.60 23.84 12.19
N GLU A 482 47.44 23.36 13.43
CA GLU A 482 46.25 23.69 14.25
C GLU A 482 46.28 25.14 14.77
N GLU A 483 47.45 25.75 15.00
CA GLU A 483 47.58 27.18 15.35
C GLU A 483 47.34 28.14 14.17
N LYS A 484 47.30 27.65 12.92
CA LYS A 484 46.99 28.49 11.74
C LYS A 484 45.51 28.55 11.39
N ILE A 485 44.74 27.52 11.73
CA ILE A 485 43.31 27.45 11.42
C ILE A 485 42.50 28.23 12.48
N GLU A 486 42.92 28.24 13.75
CA GLU A 486 42.28 29.08 14.79
C GLU A 486 42.51 30.59 14.59
N ILE A 487 43.53 31.01 13.82
CA ILE A 487 43.78 32.44 13.51
C ILE A 487 42.98 32.91 12.28
N GLU A 488 42.66 32.03 11.33
CA GLU A 488 41.81 32.39 10.18
C GLU A 488 40.31 32.45 10.55
N GLU A 489 39.85 31.63 11.51
CA GLU A 489 38.46 31.68 12.01
C GLU A 489 38.17 32.90 12.92
N GLU A 490 39.16 33.43 13.66
CA GLU A 490 39.00 34.66 14.47
C GLU A 490 39.09 35.97 13.66
N GLU A 491 39.59 35.93 12.41
CA GLU A 491 39.58 37.10 11.49
C GLU A 491 38.29 37.16 10.64
N GLU A 492 37.67 36.02 10.28
CA GLU A 492 36.38 36.02 9.55
C GLU A 492 35.19 36.45 10.45
N GLU A 493 35.17 36.10 11.74
CA GLU A 493 34.15 36.58 12.70
C GLU A 493 34.25 38.10 13.01
N LYS A 494 35.37 38.76 12.69
CA LYS A 494 35.50 40.23 12.81
C LYS A 494 35.03 40.98 11.57
N ILE A 495 35.04 40.36 10.41
CA ILE A 495 34.61 40.99 9.14
C ILE A 495 33.07 40.97 9.04
N GLU A 496 32.38 39.91 9.49
CA GLU A 496 30.91 39.87 9.52
C GLU A 496 30.29 40.86 10.53
N ASN A 497 31.00 41.19 11.62
CA ASN A 497 30.53 42.17 12.61
C ASN A 497 30.76 43.64 12.22
N GLU A 498 31.64 43.92 11.25
CA GLU A 498 31.85 45.29 10.72
C GLU A 498 30.91 45.61 9.54
N GLU A 499 30.42 44.61 8.79
CA GLU A 499 29.43 44.83 7.71
C GLU A 499 27.98 45.05 8.23
N GLU A 500 27.63 44.62 9.46
CA GLU A 500 26.33 44.90 10.09
C GLU A 500 26.22 46.30 10.73
N GLU A 501 27.34 47.02 10.96
CA GLU A 501 27.31 48.42 11.41
C GLU A 501 27.27 49.44 10.25
N GLU A 502 27.62 49.06 9.01
CA GLU A 502 27.59 49.96 7.84
C GLU A 502 26.23 50.00 7.09
N GLU A 503 25.37 48.97 7.18
CA GLU A 503 24.02 49.02 6.56
C GLU A 503 22.93 49.69 7.44
N LYS A 504 23.30 50.22 8.62
CA LYS A 504 22.42 51.07 9.45
C LYS A 504 22.68 52.58 9.34
N ILE A 505 23.54 53.02 8.41
CA ILE A 505 23.86 54.44 8.24
C ILE A 505 23.38 55.03 6.89
N GLU A 506 22.82 54.25 5.96
CA GLU A 506 22.25 54.80 4.72
C GLU A 506 20.79 54.41 4.47
N THR A 507 19.89 54.83 5.35
CA THR A 507 18.59 55.40 4.96
C THR A 507 18.05 56.26 6.10
N GLU A 508 17.67 57.49 5.75
CA GLU A 508 17.21 58.61 6.61
C GLU A 508 18.39 59.41 7.22
N GLU A 509 18.86 60.54 6.69
CA GLU A 509 18.16 61.61 5.95
C GLU A 509 19.13 62.41 5.06
N GLU A 510 18.86 62.44 3.74
CA GLU A 510 18.82 63.72 3.00
C GLU A 510 17.36 64.21 3.03
N GLU A 511 17.17 65.52 3.16
CA GLU A 511 15.93 66.28 3.41
C GLU A 511 15.67 66.51 4.92
N GLU A 512 15.67 67.71 5.49
CA GLU A 512 15.33 69.03 4.94
C GLU A 512 15.82 70.16 5.88
N GLU A 513 16.24 71.28 5.28
CA GLU A 513 16.36 72.55 5.98
C GLU A 513 14.97 73.12 6.37
N LYS A 514 14.90 73.68 7.60
CA LYS A 514 14.20 74.91 8.01
C LYS A 514 12.69 74.86 8.37
N ILE A 515 12.35 75.04 9.67
CA ILE A 515 11.92 76.33 10.31
C ILE A 515 11.23 76.13 11.68
N GLU A 516 11.73 76.89 12.66
CA GLU A 516 11.10 77.56 13.81
C GLU A 516 10.49 76.83 15.04
N THR A 517 10.96 77.36 16.18
CA THR A 517 10.30 77.60 17.48
C THR A 517 10.13 76.45 18.48
N GLU A 518 10.99 76.52 19.51
CA GLU A 518 10.69 76.55 20.95
C GLU A 518 9.30 76.12 21.47
N GLU A 519 9.40 75.46 22.63
CA GLU A 519 8.47 75.41 23.78
C GLU A 519 7.62 74.15 23.97
N GLU A 520 7.92 73.52 25.13
CA GLU A 520 7.01 72.83 26.07
C GLU A 520 6.66 71.37 25.73
N GLU A 521 7.27 70.42 26.44
CA GLU A 521 6.76 69.87 27.73
C GLU A 521 5.44 69.13 27.49
N GLU A 522 5.39 67.80 27.57
CA GLU A 522 5.39 66.96 28.77
C GLU A 522 4.17 66.02 28.60
N GLU A 523 4.16 64.91 29.34
CA GLU A 523 3.03 63.97 29.43
C GLU A 523 2.70 63.16 28.17
N LYS A 524 3.58 62.19 27.85
CA LYS A 524 3.14 60.81 27.53
C LYS A 524 4.27 59.75 27.49
N ILE A 525 5.38 60.01 28.19
CA ILE A 525 6.52 59.07 28.33
C ILE A 525 6.35 58.13 29.54
N GLU A 526 5.26 58.23 30.31
CA GLU A 526 5.15 57.51 31.59
C GLU A 526 4.53 56.09 31.53
N ASN A 527 4.11 55.58 30.36
CA ASN A 527 3.57 54.21 30.25
C ASN A 527 4.43 53.23 29.43
N GLU A 528 5.54 53.66 28.81
CA GLU A 528 6.43 52.78 28.04
C GLU A 528 7.72 52.38 28.79
N GLN A 529 7.95 52.90 30.00
CA GLN A 529 9.12 52.53 30.83
C GLN A 529 8.83 51.45 31.89
N GLU A 530 7.58 51.18 32.25
CA GLU A 530 7.26 50.09 33.21
C GLU A 530 7.32 48.69 32.59
N GLU A 531 6.94 48.49 31.31
CA GLU A 531 7.01 47.16 30.67
C GLU A 531 8.44 46.73 30.28
N ARG A 532 9.38 47.68 30.13
CA ARG A 532 10.79 47.37 29.81
C ARG A 532 11.62 46.93 31.02
N LEU A 533 11.21 47.30 32.25
CA LEU A 533 11.94 46.96 33.49
C LEU A 533 11.63 45.54 34.02
N GLU A 534 10.46 44.96 33.72
CA GLU A 534 10.15 43.57 34.11
C GLU A 534 10.86 42.50 33.26
N ILE A 535 11.31 42.87 32.05
CA ILE A 535 12.02 41.97 31.12
C ILE A 535 13.50 41.81 31.55
N ILE A 536 14.14 42.88 32.02
CA ILE A 536 15.55 42.90 32.45
C ILE A 536 15.77 42.18 33.80
N GLU A 537 14.78 42.13 34.70
CA GLU A 537 14.88 41.41 35.99
C GLU A 537 14.79 39.87 35.85
N LYS A 538 14.27 39.35 34.73
CA LYS A 538 14.21 37.89 34.48
C LYS A 538 15.47 37.36 33.84
N GLU A 539 16.11 38.13 32.97
CA GLU A 539 17.37 37.73 32.30
C GLU A 539 18.55 37.67 33.29
N ASN A 540 18.62 38.60 34.26
CA ASN A 540 19.69 38.60 35.27
C ASN A 540 19.63 37.45 36.30
N LYS A 541 18.51 36.72 36.42
CA LYS A 541 18.37 35.58 37.36
C LYS A 541 18.83 34.24 36.77
N GLU A 542 19.00 34.13 35.45
CA GLU A 542 19.50 32.91 34.81
C GLU A 542 21.02 32.92 34.59
N GLU A 543 21.65 34.10 34.50
CA GLU A 543 23.12 34.21 34.39
C GLU A 543 23.85 34.05 35.74
N GLU A 544 23.25 34.43 36.88
CA GLU A 544 23.85 34.24 38.22
C GLU A 544 23.97 32.77 38.66
N LYS A 545 23.36 31.81 37.93
CA LYS A 545 23.52 30.38 38.22
C LYS A 545 24.70 29.71 37.49
N LYS A 546 25.36 30.39 36.55
CA LYS A 546 26.46 29.82 35.76
C LYS A 546 27.88 30.26 36.17
N SER A 547 28.04 31.25 37.04
CA SER A 547 29.37 31.83 37.35
C SER A 547 29.86 31.62 38.80
N ILE A 548 29.54 30.51 39.46
CA ILE A 548 30.21 30.14 40.73
C ILE A 548 30.55 28.63 40.72
N LYS A 549 31.71 28.30 40.14
CA LYS A 549 32.73 27.37 40.68
C LYS A 549 33.78 27.03 39.61
N ASN A 550 34.79 27.89 39.49
CA ASN A 550 36.13 27.48 39.09
C ASN A 550 37.13 28.30 39.91
N ASN A 551 37.54 27.74 41.05
CA ASN A 551 38.93 27.77 41.55
C ASN A 551 38.97 27.22 42.96
N GLU A 552 39.13 25.91 43.08
CA GLU A 552 39.92 25.27 44.14
C GLU A 552 40.24 23.83 43.69
N LYS A 553 41.52 23.55 43.42
CA LYS A 553 42.05 22.22 43.12
C LYS A 553 41.83 21.31 44.34
N SER A 554 40.89 20.38 44.25
CA SER A 554 40.65 19.33 45.25
C SER A 554 40.21 18.04 44.52
N PRO A 555 40.48 16.82 45.04
CA PRO A 555 40.31 15.54 44.33
C PRO A 555 38.87 15.14 43.94
N TYR A 556 37.92 16.08 43.96
CA TYR A 556 36.47 15.85 43.79
C TYR A 556 35.95 16.05 42.35
N ASN A 557 36.79 16.44 41.39
CA ASN A 557 36.35 16.76 40.01
C ASN A 557 36.43 15.59 39.00
N ILE A 558 37.10 14.49 39.35
CA ILE A 558 37.15 13.28 38.52
C ILE A 558 35.80 12.53 38.59
N ASP A 559 35.14 12.53 39.75
CA ASP A 559 33.87 11.84 40.03
C ASP A 559 32.65 12.50 39.32
N ARG A 560 32.69 13.80 39.04
CA ARG A 560 31.60 14.51 38.34
C ARG A 560 31.61 14.32 36.82
N LYS A 561 32.80 14.27 36.22
CA LYS A 561 32.99 14.02 34.78
C LYS A 561 32.75 12.53 34.46
N LEU A 562 33.17 11.63 35.35
CA LEU A 562 32.76 10.21 35.32
C LEU A 562 31.25 10.05 35.45
N ARG A 563 30.59 10.68 36.44
CA ARG A 563 29.12 10.60 36.55
C ARG A 563 28.36 11.21 35.38
N TYR A 564 28.85 12.28 34.77
CA TYR A 564 28.18 12.89 33.60
C TYR A 564 28.34 12.02 32.34
N ASN A 565 29.51 11.41 32.16
CA ASN A 565 29.76 10.44 31.08
C ASN A 565 29.04 9.11 31.32
N GLU A 566 28.99 8.62 32.56
CA GLU A 566 28.19 7.47 32.99
C GLU A 566 26.69 7.73 32.78
N PHE A 567 26.19 8.93 33.10
CA PHE A 567 24.80 9.29 32.87
C PHE A 567 24.47 9.41 31.38
N ARG A 568 25.40 9.90 30.55
CA ARG A 568 25.24 9.95 29.09
C ARG A 568 25.35 8.56 28.45
N SER A 569 26.26 7.71 28.93
CA SER A 569 26.36 6.31 28.48
C SER A 569 25.17 5.48 28.96
N GLU A 570 24.65 5.72 30.18
CA GLU A 570 23.43 5.09 30.68
C GLU A 570 22.20 5.59 29.93
N LYS A 571 22.13 6.88 29.56
CA LYS A 571 21.03 7.42 28.77
C LYS A 571 21.06 6.85 27.35
N LYS A 572 22.22 6.80 26.71
CA LYS A 572 22.40 6.21 25.39
C LYS A 572 22.11 4.70 25.38
N LYS A 573 22.58 3.98 26.41
CA LYS A 573 22.26 2.56 26.61
C LYS A 573 20.78 2.32 26.89
N LYS A 574 20.10 3.20 27.64
CA LYS A 574 18.64 3.15 27.86
C LYS A 574 17.84 3.48 26.59
N GLU A 575 18.35 4.35 25.73
CA GLU A 575 17.75 4.65 24.42
C GLU A 575 17.93 3.45 23.49
N GLU A 576 19.13 2.86 23.40
CA GLU A 576 19.41 1.62 22.65
C GLU A 576 18.57 0.42 23.17
N ASP A 577 18.46 0.25 24.49
CA ASP A 577 17.61 -0.78 25.11
C ASP A 577 16.10 -0.56 24.81
N PHE A 578 15.67 0.70 24.69
CA PHE A 578 14.28 1.04 24.36
C PHE A 578 13.97 0.81 22.88
N ASP A 579 14.88 1.17 21.98
CA ASP A 579 14.73 0.92 20.55
C ASP A 579 14.69 -0.59 20.26
N LEU A 580 15.56 -1.38 20.90
CA LEU A 580 15.51 -2.85 20.84
C LEU A 580 14.19 -3.42 21.40
N GLU A 581 13.66 -2.84 22.49
CA GLU A 581 12.34 -3.22 23.01
C GLU A 581 11.23 -2.92 21.99
N MET A 582 11.32 -1.78 21.29
CA MET A 582 10.35 -1.42 20.24
C MET A 582 10.44 -2.35 19.04
N GLU A 583 11.64 -2.70 18.58
CA GLU A 583 11.86 -3.68 17.51
C GLU A 583 11.25 -5.04 17.84
N HIS A 584 11.50 -5.57 19.04
CA HIS A 584 10.87 -6.82 19.49
C HIS A 584 9.34 -6.74 19.53
N MET A 585 8.78 -5.57 19.92
CA MET A 585 7.34 -5.37 19.90
C MET A 585 6.76 -5.32 18.47
N TYR A 586 7.55 -4.89 17.48
CA TYR A 586 7.21 -4.95 16.06
C TYR A 586 7.31 -6.37 15.51
N ASP A 587 8.30 -7.17 15.93
CA ASP A 587 8.39 -8.59 15.57
C ASP A 587 7.15 -9.36 16.07
N ASP A 588 6.77 -9.15 17.33
CA ASP A 588 5.53 -9.69 17.91
C ASP A 588 4.30 -9.25 17.08
N LEU A 589 4.25 -7.98 16.66
CA LEU A 589 3.15 -7.44 15.87
C LEU A 589 3.08 -8.10 14.49
N GLU A 590 4.22 -8.28 13.82
CA GLU A 590 4.30 -8.93 12.51
C GLU A 590 3.84 -10.39 12.60
N GLU A 591 4.24 -11.12 13.66
CA GLU A 591 3.77 -12.49 13.91
C GLU A 591 2.24 -12.51 14.09
N LEU A 592 1.67 -11.62 14.91
CA LEU A 592 0.23 -11.53 15.14
C LEU A 592 -0.55 -11.21 13.85
N ILE A 593 -0.02 -10.32 13.02
CA ILE A 593 -0.60 -10.00 11.71
C ILE A 593 -0.49 -11.20 10.77
N TYR A 594 0.64 -11.91 10.77
CA TYR A 594 0.89 -13.09 9.95
C TYR A 594 -0.08 -14.23 10.26
N VAL A 595 -0.38 -14.47 11.54
CA VAL A 595 -1.36 -15.48 11.98
C VAL A 595 -2.81 -14.98 11.96
N GLU A 596 -3.05 -13.79 11.40
CA GLU A 596 -4.37 -13.16 11.27
C GLU A 596 -5.08 -12.90 12.63
N GLU A 597 -4.33 -12.73 13.72
CA GLU A 597 -4.86 -12.36 15.04
C GLU A 597 -5.02 -10.83 15.20
N TYR A 598 -5.87 -10.22 14.36
CA TYR A 598 -6.00 -8.76 14.26
C TYR A 598 -6.40 -8.07 15.57
N ASP A 599 -7.22 -8.70 16.41
CA ASP A 599 -7.58 -8.13 17.72
C ASP A 599 -6.36 -8.01 18.64
N ARG A 600 -5.44 -8.97 18.59
CA ARG A 600 -4.21 -8.93 19.37
C ARG A 600 -3.19 -7.98 18.76
N ALA A 601 -3.09 -7.94 17.43
CA ALA A 601 -2.26 -6.97 16.72
C ALA A 601 -2.66 -5.53 17.06
N TYR A 602 -3.97 -5.23 17.06
CA TYR A 602 -4.49 -3.93 17.48
C TYR A 602 -4.12 -3.60 18.95
N LEU A 603 -4.30 -4.56 19.87
CA LEU A 603 -3.93 -4.39 21.27
C LEU A 603 -2.43 -4.16 21.47
N GLN A 604 -1.60 -4.81 20.64
CA GLN A 604 -0.15 -4.61 20.62
C GLN A 604 0.20 -3.19 20.16
N LEU A 605 -0.37 -2.72 19.05
CA LEU A 605 -0.19 -1.33 18.59
C LEU A 605 -0.65 -0.30 19.63
N GLU A 606 -1.80 -0.51 20.30
CA GLU A 606 -2.21 0.37 21.40
C GLU A 606 -1.26 0.32 22.61
N LYS A 607 -0.65 -0.84 22.88
CA LYS A 607 0.34 -1.00 23.94
C LYS A 607 1.64 -0.27 23.59
N MET A 608 2.07 -0.34 22.33
CA MET A 608 3.21 0.41 21.80
C MET A 608 2.96 1.90 21.92
N LEU A 609 1.80 2.40 21.46
CA LEU A 609 1.43 3.81 21.54
C LEU A 609 1.49 4.37 22.99
N ARG A 610 1.12 3.55 23.98
CA ARG A 610 1.18 3.94 25.40
C ARG A 610 2.61 4.10 25.92
N LYS A 611 3.60 3.46 25.29
CA LYS A 611 5.02 3.53 25.68
C LYS A 611 5.77 4.67 25.00
N VAL A 612 5.44 4.95 23.73
CA VAL A 612 6.21 5.86 22.88
C VAL A 612 5.82 7.33 22.99
N TYR A 613 5.02 7.71 24.00
CA TYR A 613 4.56 9.09 24.12
C TYR A 613 5.75 10.07 24.19
N ASN A 614 5.77 11.05 23.29
CA ASN A 614 6.82 12.06 23.10
C ASN A 614 8.20 11.48 22.71
N THR A 615 8.24 10.34 22.02
CA THR A 615 9.46 9.78 21.40
C THR A 615 9.41 9.90 19.88
N SER A 616 10.51 9.54 19.18
CA SER A 616 10.56 9.46 17.71
C SER A 616 9.54 8.46 17.15
N TRP A 617 9.28 7.37 17.88
CA TRP A 617 8.37 6.29 17.48
C TRP A 617 6.88 6.65 17.57
N GLU A 618 6.50 7.75 18.23
CA GLU A 618 5.07 8.12 18.39
C GLU A 618 4.38 8.34 17.04
N GLU A 619 5.07 9.03 16.13
CA GLU A 619 4.56 9.34 14.80
C GLU A 619 4.33 8.06 13.99
N ASP A 620 5.33 7.18 13.98
CA ASP A 620 5.29 5.91 13.24
C ASP A 620 4.15 5.02 13.74
N ILE A 621 4.01 4.85 15.05
CA ILE A 621 2.94 4.01 15.62
C ILE A 621 1.55 4.62 15.38
N LEU A 622 1.42 5.95 15.39
CA LEU A 622 0.16 6.60 15.04
C LEU A 622 -0.19 6.39 13.55
N LYS A 623 0.80 6.46 12.65
CA LYS A 623 0.62 6.13 11.22
C LYS A 623 0.28 4.65 11.03
N ASP A 624 0.93 3.75 11.74
CA ASP A 624 0.65 2.31 11.71
C ASP A 624 -0.76 2.00 12.20
N LEU A 625 -1.22 2.66 13.28
CA LEU A 625 -2.59 2.53 13.77
C LEU A 625 -3.61 3.05 12.76
N LEU A 626 -3.32 4.14 12.07
CA LEU A 626 -4.19 4.67 11.01
C LEU A 626 -4.28 3.69 9.83
N ALA A 627 -3.15 3.18 9.35
CA ALA A 627 -3.09 2.16 8.30
C ALA A 627 -3.86 0.90 8.71
N PHE A 628 -3.63 0.41 9.94
CA PHE A 628 -4.32 -0.74 10.49
C PHE A 628 -5.84 -0.55 10.52
N CYS A 629 -6.32 0.65 10.88
CA CYS A 629 -7.76 0.96 10.88
C CYS A 629 -8.37 0.97 9.47
N LEU A 630 -7.62 1.41 8.45
CA LEU A 630 -8.06 1.36 7.05
C LEU A 630 -8.11 -0.07 6.52
N ASP A 631 -7.14 -0.91 6.91
CA ASP A 631 -7.03 -2.30 6.47
C ASP A 631 -8.04 -3.23 7.17
N ASN A 632 -8.53 -2.86 8.36
CA ASN A 632 -9.40 -3.69 9.19
C ASN A 632 -10.72 -2.98 9.54
N TYR A 633 -11.80 -3.38 8.86
CA TYR A 633 -13.11 -2.74 8.95
C TYR A 633 -13.70 -2.69 10.37
N ASP A 634 -13.39 -3.66 11.23
CA ASP A 634 -13.85 -3.66 12.63
C ASP A 634 -13.25 -2.52 13.47
N TYR A 635 -12.15 -1.93 13.00
CA TYR A 635 -11.42 -0.83 13.62
C TYR A 635 -11.60 0.49 12.90
N TYR A 636 -12.42 0.53 11.85
CA TYR A 636 -12.64 1.72 11.02
C TYR A 636 -13.02 2.93 11.89
N ASP A 637 -13.99 2.77 12.80
CA ASP A 637 -14.43 3.82 13.75
C ASP A 637 -13.29 4.44 14.62
N LYS A 638 -12.16 3.75 14.75
CA LYS A 638 -10.98 4.22 15.50
C LYS A 638 -10.07 5.15 14.70
N TYR A 639 -10.18 5.18 13.37
CA TYR A 639 -9.38 6.05 12.50
C TYR A 639 -9.49 7.53 12.90
N ILE A 640 -10.71 7.99 13.19
CA ILE A 640 -10.97 9.38 13.61
C ILE A 640 -10.27 9.71 14.94
N LEU A 641 -10.15 8.73 15.84
CA LEU A 641 -9.47 8.91 17.13
C LEU A 641 -7.96 9.10 16.93
N PHE A 642 -7.33 8.22 16.16
CA PHE A 642 -5.88 8.25 15.97
C PHE A 642 -5.43 9.41 15.07
N SER A 643 -6.24 9.79 14.09
CA SER A 643 -5.93 10.96 13.24
C SER A 643 -5.97 12.26 14.05
N LYS A 644 -6.87 12.38 15.04
CA LYS A 644 -6.87 13.51 15.99
C LYS A 644 -5.65 13.51 16.91
N LYS A 645 -5.16 12.33 17.30
CA LYS A 645 -3.92 12.24 18.07
C LYS A 645 -2.70 12.66 17.24
N LEU A 646 -2.61 12.19 15.99
CA LEU A 646 -1.56 12.58 15.06
C LEU A 646 -1.60 14.08 14.73
N GLU A 647 -2.80 14.64 14.54
CA GLU A 647 -2.98 16.09 14.42
C GLU A 647 -2.42 16.85 15.63
N THR A 648 -2.68 16.34 16.85
CA THR A 648 -2.15 16.93 18.09
C THR A 648 -0.62 16.81 18.16
N TYR A 649 -0.08 15.67 17.72
CA TYR A 649 1.36 15.44 17.64
C TYR A 649 2.06 16.49 16.75
N TYR A 650 1.60 16.64 15.51
CA TYR A 650 2.15 17.64 14.57
C TYR A 650 1.92 19.06 15.06
N LYS A 651 0.78 19.34 15.69
CA LYS A 651 0.51 20.65 16.31
C LYS A 651 1.54 21.01 17.37
N ASN A 652 1.91 20.05 18.23
CA ASN A 652 2.90 20.28 19.29
C ASN A 652 4.31 20.48 18.74
N LYS A 653 4.63 19.82 17.63
CA LYS A 653 5.90 19.97 16.91
C LYS A 653 5.95 21.18 15.98
N LYS A 654 4.83 21.91 15.82
CA LYS A 654 4.66 23.03 14.89
C LYS A 654 4.81 22.65 13.41
N GLU A 655 4.53 21.39 13.08
CA GLU A 655 4.55 20.85 11.71
C GLU A 655 3.20 21.14 11.02
N ILE A 656 3.04 22.35 10.50
CA ILE A 656 1.75 22.84 9.98
C ILE A 656 1.30 22.03 8.76
N GLU A 657 2.18 21.75 7.81
CA GLU A 657 1.81 21.04 6.57
C GLU A 657 1.32 19.61 6.87
N LEU A 658 2.07 18.85 7.66
CA LEU A 658 1.69 17.48 8.07
C LEU A 658 0.39 17.46 8.89
N LEU A 659 0.16 18.49 9.71
CA LEU A 659 -1.10 18.68 10.41
C LEU A 659 -2.27 18.87 9.43
N LEU A 660 -2.11 19.71 8.41
CA LEU A 660 -3.14 19.95 7.40
C LEU A 660 -3.42 18.70 6.56
N ILE A 661 -2.38 17.98 6.13
CA ILE A 661 -2.50 16.70 5.43
C ILE A 661 -3.27 15.68 6.29
N THR A 662 -2.96 15.57 7.58
CA THR A 662 -3.67 14.67 8.50
C THR A 662 -5.16 15.02 8.62
N ARG A 663 -5.52 16.31 8.59
CA ARG A 663 -6.92 16.74 8.59
C ARG A 663 -7.60 16.39 7.26
N ILE A 664 -6.92 16.55 6.13
CA ILE A 664 -7.40 16.18 4.79
C ILE A 664 -7.64 14.67 4.69
N ASP A 665 -6.68 13.83 5.08
CA ASP A 665 -6.82 12.38 5.04
C ASP A 665 -8.04 11.92 5.86
N ARG A 666 -8.31 12.60 6.98
CA ARG A 666 -9.52 12.39 7.77
C ARG A 666 -10.79 12.84 7.05
N ALA A 667 -10.76 13.92 6.28
CA ALA A 667 -11.90 14.35 5.47
C ALA A 667 -12.20 13.35 4.34
N ASP A 668 -11.17 12.88 3.64
CA ASP A 668 -11.30 11.83 2.61
C ASP A 668 -11.86 10.55 3.21
N TYR A 669 -11.36 10.15 4.39
CA TYR A 669 -11.92 9.04 5.14
C TYR A 669 -13.41 9.25 5.47
N LEU A 670 -13.83 10.44 5.91
CA LEU A 670 -15.23 10.73 6.24
C LEU A 670 -16.15 10.61 5.00
N LEU A 671 -15.66 10.96 3.81
CA LEU A 671 -16.40 10.76 2.56
C LEU A 671 -16.73 9.29 2.34
N THR A 672 -15.77 8.39 2.57
CA THR A 672 -15.96 6.94 2.34
C THR A 672 -17.02 6.30 3.24
N ILE A 673 -17.34 6.91 4.38
CA ILE A 673 -18.46 6.50 5.26
C ILE A 673 -19.69 7.40 5.12
N GLU A 674 -19.84 8.06 3.97
CA GLU A 674 -21.01 8.85 3.61
C GLU A 674 -21.28 10.01 4.59
N LYS A 675 -20.22 10.54 5.24
CA LYS A 675 -20.27 11.72 6.11
C LYS A 675 -19.77 12.97 5.40
N THR A 676 -20.35 13.24 4.23
CA THR A 676 -19.92 14.31 3.31
C THR A 676 -19.91 15.69 3.97
N ASP A 677 -20.91 16.02 4.78
CA ASP A 677 -20.99 17.32 5.46
C ASP A 677 -19.83 17.53 6.44
N GLU A 678 -19.51 16.52 7.27
CA GLU A 678 -18.39 16.59 8.22
C GLU A 678 -17.05 16.71 7.49
N ALA A 679 -16.90 16.05 6.34
CA ALA A 679 -15.70 16.11 5.52
C ALA A 679 -15.52 17.50 4.87
N LEU A 680 -16.61 18.04 4.29
CA LEU A 680 -16.61 19.38 3.68
C LEU A 680 -16.29 20.46 4.69
N ASP A 681 -16.82 20.37 5.91
CA ASP A 681 -16.48 21.31 6.98
C ASP A 681 -14.97 21.32 7.26
N ILE A 682 -14.30 20.17 7.23
CA ILE A 682 -12.85 20.11 7.43
C ILE A 682 -12.12 20.83 6.29
N TYR A 683 -12.45 20.51 5.04
CA TYR A 683 -11.84 21.15 3.87
C TYR A 683 -12.04 22.66 3.84
N ASN A 684 -13.28 23.11 4.05
CA ASN A 684 -13.63 24.53 4.05
C ASN A 684 -12.90 25.30 5.15
N ASN A 685 -12.76 24.69 6.35
CA ASN A 685 -12.00 25.31 7.43
C ASN A 685 -10.50 25.42 7.09
N ILE A 686 -9.91 24.37 6.52
CA ILE A 686 -8.50 24.38 6.10
C ILE A 686 -8.26 25.46 5.05
N ILE A 687 -9.06 25.51 4.00
CA ILE A 687 -8.86 26.47 2.90
C ILE A 687 -9.19 27.91 3.33
N LYS A 688 -10.10 28.09 4.29
CA LYS A 688 -10.36 29.40 4.88
C LYS A 688 -9.17 29.90 5.71
N GLU A 689 -8.52 29.02 6.45
CA GLU A 689 -7.34 29.33 7.26
C GLU A 689 -6.07 29.47 6.40
N TYR A 690 -5.94 28.64 5.37
CA TYR A 690 -4.77 28.52 4.49
C TYR A 690 -5.23 28.53 3.02
N PRO A 691 -5.56 29.71 2.47
CA PRO A 691 -6.12 29.84 1.12
C PRO A 691 -5.17 29.43 -0.01
N ASP A 692 -3.86 29.44 0.27
CA ASP A 692 -2.76 29.10 -0.64
C ASP A 692 -2.22 27.67 -0.41
N PHE A 693 -2.92 26.85 0.38
CA PHE A 693 -2.56 25.44 0.53
C PHE A 693 -2.98 24.64 -0.72
N HIS A 694 -2.13 24.67 -1.74
CA HIS A 694 -2.38 24.14 -3.07
C HIS A 694 -2.77 22.65 -3.07
N THR A 695 -2.09 21.82 -2.27
CA THR A 695 -2.43 20.39 -2.08
C THR A 695 -3.86 20.23 -1.56
N GLY A 696 -4.29 21.09 -0.64
CA GLY A 696 -5.65 21.08 -0.10
C GLY A 696 -6.72 21.50 -1.10
N LEU A 697 -6.42 22.46 -1.98
CA LEU A 697 -7.32 22.85 -3.06
C LEU A 697 -7.52 21.72 -4.06
N LEU A 698 -6.44 21.07 -4.50
CA LEU A 698 -6.51 19.94 -5.44
C LEU A 698 -7.30 18.77 -4.85
N ARG A 699 -7.02 18.42 -3.59
CA ARG A 699 -7.75 17.39 -2.84
C ARG A 699 -9.23 17.73 -2.69
N LEU A 700 -9.59 18.99 -2.43
CA LEU A 700 -10.99 19.43 -2.40
C LEU A 700 -11.67 19.32 -3.78
N ALA A 701 -10.97 19.65 -4.87
CA ALA A 701 -11.52 19.49 -6.21
C ALA A 701 -11.86 18.01 -6.50
N ASN A 702 -10.91 17.11 -6.21
CA ASN A 702 -11.11 15.66 -6.32
C ASN A 702 -12.23 15.17 -5.39
N PHE A 703 -12.31 15.70 -4.17
CA PHE A 703 -13.39 15.40 -3.23
C PHE A 703 -14.76 15.74 -3.83
N TYR A 704 -14.92 16.93 -4.42
CA TYR A 704 -16.18 17.33 -5.04
C TYR A 704 -16.56 16.39 -6.19
N LEU A 705 -15.61 15.96 -7.01
CA LEU A 705 -15.89 14.96 -8.06
C LEU A 705 -16.36 13.63 -7.46
N ASN A 706 -15.66 13.13 -6.43
CA ASN A 706 -16.01 11.89 -5.75
C ASN A 706 -17.36 11.96 -5.01
N ALA A 707 -17.83 13.17 -4.68
CA ALA A 707 -19.12 13.42 -4.07
C ALA A 707 -20.24 13.75 -5.09
N ASP A 708 -20.01 13.54 -6.39
CA ASP A 708 -20.92 13.88 -7.49
C ASP A 708 -21.28 15.40 -7.58
N MET A 709 -20.39 16.27 -7.09
CA MET A 709 -20.52 17.74 -7.09
C MET A 709 -19.65 18.37 -8.17
N LEU A 710 -19.95 18.06 -9.43
CA LEU A 710 -19.12 18.42 -10.60
C LEU A 710 -18.85 19.93 -10.73
N ALA A 711 -19.87 20.77 -10.53
CA ALA A 711 -19.75 22.22 -10.74
C ALA A 711 -18.79 22.87 -9.73
N GLU A 712 -18.83 22.40 -8.49
CA GLU A 712 -17.96 22.82 -7.40
C GLU A 712 -16.53 22.37 -7.65
N GLY A 713 -16.32 21.11 -8.09
CA GLY A 713 -15.00 20.59 -8.46
C GLY A 713 -14.35 21.41 -9.57
N VAL A 714 -15.08 21.64 -10.67
CA VAL A 714 -14.65 22.49 -11.80
C VAL A 714 -14.28 23.90 -11.34
N LYS A 715 -15.06 24.50 -10.43
CA LYS A 715 -14.75 25.83 -9.88
C LYS A 715 -13.42 25.86 -9.15
N ILE A 716 -13.09 24.81 -8.39
CA ILE A 716 -11.82 24.72 -7.67
C ILE A 716 -10.65 24.48 -8.64
N TYR A 717 -10.77 23.59 -9.63
CA TYR A 717 -9.71 23.43 -10.64
C TYR A 717 -9.43 24.73 -11.40
N LYS A 718 -10.47 25.50 -11.75
CA LYS A 718 -10.30 26.82 -12.37
C LYS A 718 -9.57 27.81 -11.46
N LYS A 719 -9.81 27.76 -10.14
CA LYS A 719 -9.05 28.55 -9.16
C LYS A 719 -7.57 28.15 -9.17
N ILE A 720 -7.27 26.86 -9.12
CA ILE A 720 -5.91 26.31 -9.18
C ILE A 720 -5.20 26.78 -10.45
N ILE A 721 -5.83 26.61 -11.62
CA ILE A 721 -5.27 26.99 -12.92
C ILE A 721 -5.08 28.52 -13.04
N SER A 722 -5.92 29.33 -12.38
CA SER A 722 -5.72 30.79 -12.35
C SER A 722 -4.48 31.23 -11.59
N MET A 723 -3.94 30.38 -10.71
CA MET A 723 -2.73 30.60 -9.93
C MET A 723 -1.48 30.01 -10.61
N LYS A 724 -1.54 29.78 -11.93
CA LYS A 724 -0.50 29.05 -12.70
C LYS A 724 0.93 29.56 -12.53
N GLU A 725 1.15 30.82 -12.16
CA GLU A 725 2.49 31.40 -11.99
C GLU A 725 3.08 31.13 -10.59
N ASP A 726 2.24 30.83 -9.59
CA ASP A 726 2.62 30.77 -8.17
C ASP A 726 2.36 29.40 -7.53
N ILE A 727 2.12 28.37 -8.34
CA ILE A 727 1.71 27.03 -7.89
C ILE A 727 2.73 25.95 -8.29
N ASP A 728 2.77 24.88 -7.50
CA ASP A 728 3.54 23.69 -7.85
C ASP A 728 3.11 23.12 -9.21
N ILE A 729 4.08 22.82 -10.06
CA ILE A 729 3.86 22.41 -11.44
C ILE A 729 3.14 21.05 -11.54
N GLU A 730 3.32 20.16 -10.58
CA GLU A 730 2.63 18.86 -10.52
C GLU A 730 1.13 19.09 -10.23
N ILE A 731 0.81 19.97 -9.27
CA ILE A 731 -0.58 20.32 -8.91
C ILE A 731 -1.28 21.00 -10.10
N LEU A 732 -0.58 21.89 -10.80
CA LEU A 732 -1.09 22.55 -11.99
C LEU A 732 -1.35 21.56 -13.11
N ALA A 733 -0.44 20.61 -13.35
CA ALA A 733 -0.59 19.58 -14.36
C ALA A 733 -1.80 18.68 -14.06
N GLU A 734 -1.96 18.22 -12.82
CA GLU A 734 -3.12 17.41 -12.41
C GLU A 734 -4.45 18.15 -12.63
N ALA A 735 -4.52 19.44 -12.26
CA ALA A 735 -5.73 20.23 -12.47
C ALA A 735 -6.05 20.46 -13.95
N LEU A 736 -5.03 20.67 -14.80
CA LEU A 736 -5.18 20.83 -16.24
C LEU A 736 -5.68 19.54 -16.90
N ILE A 737 -5.12 18.39 -16.52
CA ILE A 737 -5.54 17.08 -17.02
C ILE A 737 -6.99 16.80 -16.61
N ALA A 738 -7.31 16.95 -15.31
CA ALA A 738 -8.67 16.73 -14.81
C ALA A 738 -9.69 17.62 -15.53
N MET A 739 -9.37 18.90 -15.78
CA MET A 739 -10.25 19.78 -16.55
C MET A 739 -10.43 19.34 -18.00
N ILE A 740 -9.38 18.86 -18.66
CA ILE A 740 -9.47 18.35 -20.04
C ILE A 740 -10.35 17.10 -20.09
N ASP A 741 -10.14 16.16 -19.17
CA ASP A 741 -10.89 14.91 -19.08
C ASP A 741 -12.37 15.17 -18.81
N LEU A 742 -12.68 16.09 -17.87
CA LEU A 742 -14.06 16.48 -17.57
C LEU A 742 -14.76 17.15 -18.76
N ILE A 743 -14.04 17.93 -19.58
CA ILE A 743 -14.61 18.52 -20.81
C ILE A 743 -14.93 17.42 -21.82
N ASP A 744 -14.03 16.45 -22.00
CA ASP A 744 -14.23 15.34 -22.93
C ASP A 744 -15.38 14.41 -22.48
N GLU A 745 -15.49 14.14 -21.18
CA GLU A 745 -16.51 13.24 -20.62
C GLU A 745 -17.90 13.89 -20.51
N TYR A 746 -17.97 15.14 -20.03
CA TYR A 746 -19.23 15.79 -19.66
C TYR A 746 -19.64 16.94 -20.58
N ASN A 747 -18.83 17.31 -21.58
CA ASN A 747 -19.09 18.40 -22.52
C ASN A 747 -19.49 19.71 -21.80
N LEU A 748 -18.64 20.15 -20.87
CA LEU A 748 -18.87 21.30 -20.00
C LEU A 748 -19.19 22.58 -20.82
N GLU A 749 -20.40 23.13 -20.64
CA GLU A 749 -20.84 24.32 -21.37
C GLU A 749 -19.97 25.55 -21.05
N GLY A 750 -19.42 26.18 -22.08
CA GLY A 750 -18.60 27.39 -21.96
C GLY A 750 -17.11 27.14 -21.72
N GLU A 751 -16.69 25.87 -21.58
CA GLU A 751 -15.29 25.49 -21.44
C GLU A 751 -14.72 25.00 -22.78
N ASN A 752 -13.47 25.39 -23.09
CA ASN A 752 -12.81 25.00 -24.32
C ASN A 752 -11.50 24.29 -24.01
N LYS A 753 -11.42 22.99 -24.32
CA LYS A 753 -10.24 22.14 -24.15
C LYS A 753 -8.95 22.77 -24.72
N GLY A 754 -9.05 23.47 -25.86
CA GLY A 754 -7.91 24.14 -26.49
C GLY A 754 -7.27 25.23 -25.62
N ASN A 755 -8.03 25.90 -24.74
CA ASN A 755 -7.50 26.90 -23.84
C ASN A 755 -6.60 26.26 -22.77
N TYR A 756 -7.02 25.14 -22.20
CA TYR A 756 -6.27 24.42 -21.17
C TYR A 756 -4.99 23.78 -21.74
N ILE A 757 -5.06 23.19 -22.95
CA ILE A 757 -3.87 22.70 -23.66
C ILE A 757 -2.89 23.85 -23.96
N LYS A 758 -3.40 25.04 -24.28
CA LYS A 758 -2.54 26.21 -24.51
C LYS A 758 -1.84 26.64 -23.21
N ILE A 759 -2.55 26.67 -22.08
CA ILE A 759 -1.96 26.97 -20.77
C ILE A 759 -0.89 25.94 -20.42
N ALA A 760 -1.15 24.65 -20.63
CA ALA A 760 -0.16 23.59 -20.42
C ALA A 760 1.13 23.84 -21.22
N LYS A 761 1.00 24.18 -22.51
CA LYS A 761 2.14 24.54 -23.36
C LYS A 761 2.87 25.82 -22.93
N GLU A 762 2.14 26.82 -22.44
CA GLU A 762 2.74 28.06 -21.91
C GLU A 762 3.59 27.79 -20.65
N MET A 763 3.27 26.73 -19.91
CA MET A 763 3.95 26.30 -18.69
C MET A 763 4.93 25.14 -18.90
N ASP A 764 5.26 24.81 -20.16
CA ASP A 764 6.11 23.67 -20.56
C ASP A 764 5.64 22.29 -20.05
N ILE A 765 4.32 22.12 -19.85
CA ILE A 765 3.69 20.85 -19.47
C ILE A 765 3.26 20.10 -20.74
N SER A 766 3.80 18.88 -20.93
CA SER A 766 3.37 17.98 -21.99
C SER A 766 2.18 17.13 -21.56
N ILE A 767 1.06 17.25 -22.28
CA ILE A 767 -0.14 16.43 -22.07
C ILE A 767 -0.26 15.46 -23.24
N THR A 768 -0.06 14.18 -23.00
CA THR A 768 -0.24 13.08 -23.96
C THR A 768 -1.59 12.39 -23.75
N ASP A 769 -2.17 11.81 -24.81
CA ASP A 769 -3.45 11.09 -24.75
C ASP A 769 -3.39 9.74 -23.97
N GLU A 770 -2.28 9.45 -23.29
CA GLU A 770 -2.10 8.32 -22.36
C GLU A 770 -1.77 8.87 -20.95
N PRO A 771 -2.32 8.29 -19.86
CA PRO A 771 -2.27 8.87 -18.52
C PRO A 771 -0.92 8.59 -17.86
N GLU A 772 0.12 9.29 -18.27
CA GLU A 772 1.41 9.37 -17.58
C GLU A 772 2.06 10.72 -17.92
N VAL A 773 2.12 11.61 -16.92
CA VAL A 773 2.79 12.91 -17.05
C VAL A 773 4.29 12.68 -17.25
N ILE A 774 4.83 13.17 -18.37
CA ILE A 774 6.28 13.24 -18.60
C ILE A 774 6.72 14.68 -18.33
N LEU A 775 7.36 14.92 -17.19
CA LEU A 775 8.15 16.14 -16.95
C LEU A 775 9.43 16.06 -17.80
N VAL A 776 9.70 17.09 -18.59
CA VAL A 776 10.98 17.25 -19.29
C VAL A 776 11.81 18.28 -18.54
N ASP A 777 13.03 17.89 -18.13
CA ASP A 777 14.05 18.76 -17.54
C ASP A 777 14.25 20.04 -18.36
N GLY A 778 14.11 21.22 -17.73
CA GLY A 778 14.08 22.47 -18.49
C GLY A 778 14.19 23.79 -17.74
N LYS A 779 15.12 23.91 -16.77
CA LYS A 779 15.65 25.16 -16.16
C LYS A 779 14.74 26.00 -15.25
N LYS A 780 15.19 26.09 -13.99
CA LYS A 780 14.96 27.22 -13.07
C LYS A 780 15.15 28.59 -13.74
N LYS A 781 14.31 29.54 -13.36
CA LYS A 781 14.78 30.82 -12.82
C LYS A 781 14.14 31.05 -11.47
#